data_AF-A0A1E5UM58-F1
#
_entry.id   AF-A0A1E5UM58-F1
#
_cell.length_a   1.000
_cell.length_b   1.000
_cell.length_c   1.000
_cell.angle_alpha   90.00
_cell.angle_beta   90.00
_cell.angle_gamma   90.00
#
_symmetry.space_group_name_H-M   'P 1'
#
loop_
_entity.id
_entity.type
_entity.pdbx_description
1 polymer ?
#
loop_
_entity_poly.entity_id
_entity_poly.type
_entity_poly.pdbx_seq_one_letter_code
_entity_poly.pdbx_strand_id
1 'polypeptide(L)'
;MDVEKIERKEVEVDDDGRVRTGTVWTATTHAITAVIGSGVLALPWSVAQMGWVLGPIALIGCAYITYYTAVLLSDCYRTPDPVHGKRNRTYMDVVRSCLGPRDVVVCGLAQYAILWGTMVGYTITTATSIMAVARTDCHHYRGHNAACVSSGTMYMVVFGLVEVVLSQFPSLEKLTLISVVAAVMSCTYSFVGLFLSAAKLASNHGARGTLLGVKIGAAAGVSASTKTWHSLQALGNIAFAYTYSMLLIEIQDTVKAPPSENVTMKRASFYGIGVTTIFYVSLGCIGYAAFGNAAPGNVLTGFDEPFWLVDVANVAVVIHLVGAYQVFAQPIFACYEKWLAARWPESAFFHHEYAVRLPLVGSGRAARFTMCKLVLRTAFVAATTVVSLMLPFFNAVLGLLGAIAFWPLTVYFPVTMYIAQAKVARGSRKWVALQALNAGALVVSLLAAVGSVADMWNANLWCRTDDVSRYIGTLVCRAIVALLQGPSVGPARDSPVLGWLGFRALYKSPKPRPGSSRGPLARIPLSFPPASHGTPGLGTAGRMDKGAAAADDVETGDYEEEHERTGTVWTATAHIVTAVIGSGVLALAWSVAQLGWVAGPLALAGFACVTYYTSTLLANAYRAPHPVTGDRNRTYMDAVRSYLSPREVFMCGIAQYVNLWGTMVGYTITATISMVAIRQSDCFRRNGAGAHCDASGTVLMLAFSVVQVVLSQFPGLEHITWLSVVAAVMSFAYSFIGLGLSVGQWVSHGSGLGGRIAGAAAASSTKKLWNVLLALGNIAFAYTFAEVLIEIQDTLKSPPPENKTMKKAAMYGIGATTIFYISVGCAGYAAFGSNAPGNILTADGLGPFWLVDIANMCLILHLIGAYQVYAQPVFASVERWAASRWPEAKFINSAYTVSIPLMQRGSVTVAPYKLVLRTVIVVATTVVAMMIPFFNAVLGLLGAFSFWPLTVYFPISMHIAQCKITKGRKWYLLQGLSMVCLMISVAVGIGSVTDIVDSLKVSSNPFKTVS
;
A
#
# COMPACT_ATOMS: atom_id res chain seq x y z
N MET A 1 -10.28 -17.56 -64.15
CA MET A 1 -10.98 -16.53 -63.35
C MET A 1 -11.17 -17.18 -62.00
N ASP A 2 -10.15 -17.03 -61.17
CA ASP A 2 -9.94 -17.88 -60.01
C ASP A 2 -10.25 -17.06 -58.76
N VAL A 3 -11.04 -17.64 -57.86
CA VAL A 3 -11.55 -16.94 -56.69
C VAL A 3 -10.61 -17.18 -55.52
N GLU A 4 -9.99 -16.11 -55.03
CA GLU A 4 -9.04 -16.15 -53.93
C GLU A 4 -9.72 -16.59 -52.61
N LYS A 5 -9.09 -17.52 -51.90
CA LYS A 5 -9.70 -18.24 -50.77
C LYS A 5 -9.18 -17.69 -49.44
N ILE A 6 -9.97 -16.82 -48.81
CA ILE A 6 -9.62 -16.21 -47.51
C ILE A 6 -9.56 -17.30 -46.42
N GLU A 7 -8.36 -17.61 -45.95
CA GLU A 7 -8.18 -18.51 -44.80
C GLU A 7 -8.56 -17.83 -43.48
N ARG A 8 -9.40 -18.50 -42.69
CA ARG A 8 -9.77 -18.07 -41.34
C ARG A 8 -8.81 -18.73 -40.35
N LYS A 9 -7.90 -17.95 -39.79
CA LYS A 9 -6.92 -18.45 -38.81
C LYS A 9 -7.61 -18.82 -37.49
N GLU A 10 -7.51 -20.08 -37.10
CA GLU A 10 -8.05 -20.57 -35.82
C GLU A 10 -7.26 -19.99 -34.63
N VAL A 11 -7.92 -19.89 -33.47
CA VAL A 11 -7.28 -19.44 -32.22
C VAL A 11 -6.64 -20.65 -31.56
N GLU A 12 -5.31 -20.66 -31.46
CA GLU A 12 -4.57 -21.70 -30.74
C GLU A 12 -4.98 -21.72 -29.26
N VAL A 13 -5.66 -22.78 -28.84
CA VAL A 13 -6.03 -23.05 -27.45
C VAL A 13 -4.95 -23.92 -26.82
N ASP A 14 -4.52 -23.54 -25.61
CA ASP A 14 -3.38 -24.14 -24.91
C ASP A 14 -3.75 -25.47 -24.22
N ASP A 15 -2.75 -26.24 -23.76
CA ASP A 15 -2.92 -27.63 -23.26
C ASP A 15 -3.85 -27.83 -22.04
N ASP A 16 -4.28 -26.75 -21.39
CA ASP A 16 -5.27 -26.73 -20.30
C ASP A 16 -6.57 -25.96 -20.65
N GLY A 17 -6.86 -25.78 -21.95
CA GLY A 17 -8.10 -25.21 -22.47
C GLY A 17 -8.16 -23.68 -22.45
N ARG A 18 -7.03 -23.01 -22.22
CA ARG A 18 -6.95 -21.54 -22.02
C ARG A 18 -6.31 -20.84 -23.21
N VAL A 19 -6.74 -19.60 -23.49
CA VAL A 19 -6.03 -18.71 -24.42
C VAL A 19 -5.00 -17.90 -23.62
N ARG A 20 -3.71 -18.22 -23.77
CA ARG A 20 -2.61 -17.42 -23.21
C ARG A 20 -2.05 -16.49 -24.29
N THR A 21 -1.89 -15.22 -23.95
CA THR A 21 -1.41 -14.17 -24.87
C THR A 21 -0.01 -13.66 -24.53
N GLY A 22 0.53 -14.00 -23.35
CA GLY A 22 1.80 -13.49 -22.86
C GLY A 22 2.98 -13.94 -23.71
N THR A 23 3.96 -13.05 -23.86
CA THR A 23 5.16 -13.24 -24.67
C THR A 23 6.43 -13.04 -23.84
N VAL A 24 7.61 -13.27 -24.44
CA VAL A 24 8.89 -12.85 -23.84
C VAL A 24 8.83 -11.37 -23.41
N TRP A 25 8.20 -10.50 -24.20
CA TRP A 25 8.15 -9.07 -23.92
C TRP A 25 7.17 -8.71 -22.80
N THR A 26 5.95 -9.23 -22.77
CA THR A 26 5.03 -8.95 -21.64
C THR A 26 5.57 -9.55 -20.33
N ALA A 27 6.22 -10.71 -20.40
CA ALA A 27 6.92 -11.31 -19.26
C ALA A 27 8.15 -10.49 -18.83
N THR A 28 8.87 -9.87 -19.78
CA THR A 28 9.97 -8.94 -19.49
C THR A 28 9.45 -7.68 -18.84
N THR A 29 8.36 -7.08 -19.34
CA THR A 29 7.70 -5.93 -18.72
C THR A 29 7.25 -6.27 -17.30
N HIS A 30 6.50 -7.36 -17.09
CA HIS A 30 6.12 -7.80 -15.74
C HIS A 30 7.30 -8.23 -14.85
N ALA A 31 8.51 -8.38 -15.38
CA ALA A 31 9.75 -8.55 -14.61
C ALA A 31 10.49 -7.22 -14.35
N ILE A 32 10.29 -6.19 -15.19
CA ILE A 32 10.85 -4.85 -15.04
C ILE A 32 9.99 -3.96 -14.12
N THR A 33 8.67 -3.92 -14.29
CA THR A 33 7.69 -3.07 -13.55
C THR A 33 7.46 -3.53 -12.10
N ALA A 34 8.54 -3.99 -11.48
CA ALA A 34 8.54 -5.27 -10.83
C ALA A 34 9.82 -5.48 -10.00
N VAL A 35 10.95 -5.83 -10.65
CA VAL A 35 12.27 -5.52 -10.06
C VAL A 35 12.32 -4.01 -9.84
N ILE A 36 12.10 -3.22 -10.90
CA ILE A 36 11.77 -1.80 -10.78
C ILE A 36 10.35 -1.67 -10.20
N GLY A 37 10.16 -1.99 -8.93
CA GLY A 37 9.79 -0.89 -8.06
C GLY A 37 11.08 -0.25 -7.57
N SER A 38 11.05 0.55 -6.53
CA SER A 38 12.15 1.46 -6.30
C SER A 38 13.41 0.88 -5.67
N GLY A 39 13.63 -0.43 -5.64
CA GLY A 39 14.79 -1.05 -5.01
C GLY A 39 16.11 -0.33 -5.33
N VAL A 40 16.14 0.23 -6.53
CA VAL A 40 17.13 1.13 -7.11
C VAL A 40 17.65 2.31 -6.30
N LEU A 41 16.89 2.98 -5.43
CA LEU A 41 17.33 4.32 -4.96
C LEU A 41 18.17 4.31 -3.68
N ALA A 42 18.10 3.29 -2.84
CA ALA A 42 18.97 3.15 -1.66
C ALA A 42 20.32 2.62 -2.10
N LEU A 43 20.46 2.26 -3.39
CA LEU A 43 21.68 1.72 -3.93
C LEU A 43 22.81 2.73 -3.83
N PRO A 44 22.67 4.05 -4.08
CA PRO A 44 23.74 5.01 -3.77
C PRO A 44 24.16 5.11 -2.30
N TRP A 45 23.23 5.04 -1.33
CA TRP A 45 23.64 4.93 0.08
C TRP A 45 24.32 3.59 0.36
N SER A 46 23.80 2.50 -0.19
CA SER A 46 24.30 1.15 0.05
C SER A 46 25.70 0.98 -0.56
N VAL A 47 25.90 1.51 -1.76
CA VAL A 47 27.19 1.66 -2.43
C VAL A 47 28.10 2.62 -1.65
N ALA A 48 27.59 3.67 -0.99
CA ALA A 48 28.40 4.49 -0.08
C ALA A 48 28.76 3.81 1.25
N GLN A 49 27.96 2.84 1.73
CA GLN A 49 28.33 2.02 2.88
C GLN A 49 29.27 0.88 2.54
N MET A 50 29.28 0.43 1.29
CA MET A 50 30.12 -0.69 0.84
C MET A 50 31.36 -0.23 0.04
N GLY A 51 31.36 1.01 -0.43
CA GLY A 51 32.42 1.61 -1.25
C GLY A 51 32.36 1.22 -2.72
N TRP A 52 33.26 1.85 -3.48
CA TRP A 52 33.42 1.63 -4.93
C TRP A 52 33.72 0.18 -5.32
N VAL A 53 34.22 -0.64 -4.39
CA VAL A 53 34.48 -2.07 -4.64
C VAL A 53 33.28 -2.93 -4.25
N LEU A 54 32.91 -2.97 -2.96
CA LEU A 54 31.95 -3.97 -2.48
C LEU A 54 30.50 -3.62 -2.86
N GLY A 55 30.18 -2.34 -3.09
CA GLY A 55 28.84 -1.91 -3.51
C GLY A 55 28.44 -2.45 -4.89
N PRO A 56 29.20 -2.16 -5.96
CA PRO A 56 28.95 -2.70 -7.30
C PRO A 56 29.03 -4.23 -7.36
N ILE A 57 29.96 -4.84 -6.60
CA ILE A 57 30.05 -6.31 -6.50
C ILE A 57 28.80 -6.91 -5.84
N ALA A 58 28.26 -6.28 -4.78
CA ALA A 58 27.02 -6.73 -4.16
C ALA A 58 25.79 -6.55 -5.08
N LEU A 59 25.75 -5.46 -5.84
CA LEU A 59 24.70 -5.23 -6.86
C LEU A 59 24.69 -6.34 -7.92
N ILE A 60 25.84 -6.57 -8.56
CA ILE A 60 25.99 -7.58 -9.62
C ILE A 60 25.84 -8.99 -9.03
N GLY A 61 26.33 -9.24 -7.82
CA GLY A 61 26.17 -10.51 -7.11
C GLY A 61 24.72 -10.83 -6.79
N CYS A 62 23.94 -9.88 -6.27
CA CYS A 62 22.52 -10.08 -5.99
C CYS A 62 21.70 -10.23 -7.27
N ALA A 63 22.01 -9.47 -8.33
CA ALA A 63 21.44 -9.65 -9.66
C ALA A 63 21.70 -11.05 -10.23
N TYR A 64 22.96 -11.51 -10.20
CA TYR A 64 23.36 -12.83 -10.70
C TYR A 64 22.71 -13.97 -9.90
N ILE A 65 22.70 -13.88 -8.56
CA ILE A 65 22.05 -14.87 -7.70
C ILE A 65 20.54 -14.93 -8.01
N THR A 66 19.89 -13.77 -8.16
CA THR A 66 18.47 -13.66 -8.51
C THR A 66 18.18 -14.25 -9.89
N TYR A 67 18.99 -13.95 -10.90
CA TYR A 67 18.85 -14.51 -12.25
C TYR A 67 19.07 -16.02 -12.25
N TYR A 68 20.12 -16.50 -11.61
CA TYR A 68 20.43 -17.92 -11.53
C TYR A 68 19.29 -18.71 -10.87
N THR A 69 18.77 -18.23 -9.73
CA THR A 69 17.66 -18.90 -9.05
C THR A 69 16.33 -18.74 -9.79
N ALA A 70 16.12 -17.67 -10.53
CA ALA A 70 14.98 -17.51 -11.44
C ALA A 70 15.01 -18.52 -12.60
N VAL A 71 16.20 -18.77 -13.18
CA VAL A 71 16.39 -19.83 -14.19
C VAL A 71 16.06 -21.20 -13.61
N LEU A 72 16.56 -21.54 -12.41
CA LEU A 72 16.21 -22.80 -11.73
C LEU A 72 14.70 -22.91 -11.46
N LEU A 73 14.09 -21.82 -10.99
CA LEU A 73 12.67 -21.76 -10.66
C LEU A 73 11.78 -21.95 -11.90
N SER A 74 12.15 -21.36 -13.03
CA SER A 74 11.36 -21.43 -14.27
C SER A 74 11.21 -22.86 -14.81
N ASP A 75 12.18 -23.75 -14.57
CA ASP A 75 12.06 -25.17 -14.91
C ASP A 75 11.10 -25.91 -13.98
N CYS A 76 10.86 -25.41 -12.77
CA CYS A 76 9.95 -26.03 -11.81
C CYS A 76 8.47 -25.67 -12.08
N TYR A 77 8.17 -24.81 -13.05
CA TYR A 77 6.79 -24.43 -13.40
C TYR A 77 5.91 -25.62 -13.78
N ARG A 78 6.43 -26.54 -14.61
CA ARG A 78 5.77 -27.80 -14.95
C ARG A 78 6.43 -28.93 -14.18
N THR A 79 5.65 -29.89 -13.67
CA THR A 79 6.17 -31.02 -12.86
C THR A 79 5.43 -32.31 -13.26
N PRO A 80 6.09 -33.49 -13.35
CA PRO A 80 7.49 -33.78 -13.02
C PRO A 80 8.52 -33.34 -14.08
N ASP A 81 8.09 -33.12 -15.34
CA ASP A 81 8.94 -32.68 -16.44
C ASP A 81 8.82 -31.16 -16.68
N PRO A 82 9.91 -30.43 -16.92
CA PRO A 82 9.88 -28.96 -17.09
C PRO A 82 9.16 -28.45 -18.35
N VAL A 83 8.81 -29.31 -19.31
CA VAL A 83 8.16 -28.94 -20.59
C VAL A 83 6.83 -29.65 -20.79
N HIS A 84 6.73 -30.92 -20.41
CA HIS A 84 5.54 -31.78 -20.59
C HIS A 84 4.80 -32.08 -19.28
N GLY A 85 5.34 -31.65 -18.14
CA GLY A 85 4.69 -31.80 -16.85
C GLY A 85 3.44 -30.92 -16.71
N LYS A 86 2.65 -31.23 -15.69
CA LYS A 86 1.46 -30.44 -15.33
C LYS A 86 1.87 -29.06 -14.86
N ARG A 87 1.22 -28.02 -15.38
CA ARG A 87 1.39 -26.62 -14.95
C ARG A 87 1.08 -26.46 -13.46
N ASN A 88 2.05 -26.00 -12.70
CA ASN A 88 1.84 -25.41 -11.39
C ASN A 88 1.69 -23.90 -11.61
N ARG A 89 0.45 -23.40 -11.66
CA ARG A 89 0.18 -22.00 -12.08
C ARG A 89 0.96 -20.95 -11.27
N THR A 90 1.39 -21.31 -10.05
CA THR A 90 1.99 -20.39 -9.08
C THR A 90 3.04 -21.10 -8.20
N TYR A 91 3.93 -20.32 -7.59
CA TYR A 91 5.13 -20.85 -6.95
C TYR A 91 4.80 -21.75 -5.75
N MET A 92 3.75 -21.48 -4.99
CA MET A 92 3.41 -22.34 -3.85
C MET A 92 2.66 -23.62 -4.21
N ASP A 93 2.28 -23.77 -5.47
CA ASP A 93 1.92 -25.07 -6.02
C ASP A 93 3.17 -25.84 -6.42
N VAL A 94 4.18 -25.18 -6.98
CA VAL A 94 5.53 -25.74 -7.19
C VAL A 94 6.12 -26.23 -5.85
N VAL A 95 6.05 -25.45 -4.78
CA VAL A 95 6.49 -25.91 -3.44
C VAL A 95 5.69 -27.14 -2.99
N ARG A 96 4.39 -27.22 -3.30
CA ARG A 96 3.55 -28.36 -2.92
C ARG A 96 3.89 -29.61 -3.74
N SER A 97 4.16 -29.48 -5.04
CA SER A 97 4.43 -30.61 -5.94
C SER A 97 5.89 -31.07 -5.89
N CYS A 98 6.85 -30.18 -5.62
CA CYS A 98 8.26 -30.52 -5.47
C CYS A 98 8.67 -30.92 -4.04
N LEU A 99 8.11 -30.27 -3.00
CA LEU A 99 8.58 -30.41 -1.60
C LEU A 99 7.49 -30.83 -0.59
N GLY A 100 6.23 -30.48 -0.83
CA GLY A 100 5.08 -30.95 -0.05
C GLY A 100 4.57 -30.01 1.04
N PRO A 101 3.64 -30.49 1.90
CA PRO A 101 2.79 -29.62 2.72
C PRO A 101 3.52 -28.92 3.88
N ARG A 102 4.65 -29.45 4.36
CA ARG A 102 5.45 -28.80 5.43
C ARG A 102 6.18 -27.57 4.90
N ASP A 103 6.80 -27.68 3.74
CA ASP A 103 7.40 -26.57 3.01
C ASP A 103 6.34 -25.59 2.54
N VAL A 104 5.13 -26.04 2.18
CA VAL A 104 3.97 -25.14 2.01
C VAL A 104 3.65 -24.34 3.29
N VAL A 105 4.06 -24.77 4.48
CA VAL A 105 3.97 -24.01 5.76
C VAL A 105 5.27 -23.29 6.16
N VAL A 106 6.46 -23.68 5.68
CA VAL A 106 7.74 -22.95 5.93
C VAL A 106 8.05 -21.96 4.83
N CYS A 107 8.00 -22.36 3.56
CA CYS A 107 7.72 -21.43 2.48
C CYS A 107 6.47 -20.68 2.86
N GLY A 108 5.43 -21.36 3.36
CA GLY A 108 4.30 -20.74 4.07
C GLY A 108 4.71 -19.58 4.94
N LEU A 109 5.52 -19.80 5.97
CA LEU A 109 5.88 -18.86 7.03
C LEU A 109 6.94 -17.83 6.65
N ALA A 110 7.83 -18.15 5.71
CA ALA A 110 8.86 -17.28 5.18
C ALA A 110 8.33 -16.47 4.01
N GLN A 111 7.28 -16.95 3.35
CA GLN A 111 6.30 -16.14 2.67
C GLN A 111 5.49 -15.35 3.70
N TYR A 112 5.08 -15.98 4.79
CA TYR A 112 4.30 -15.27 5.79
C TYR A 112 5.11 -14.10 6.37
N ALA A 113 6.44 -14.24 6.40
CA ALA A 113 7.46 -13.30 6.79
C ALA A 113 8.10 -12.48 5.64
N ILE A 114 8.10 -12.88 4.36
CA ILE A 114 8.20 -11.98 3.18
C ILE A 114 6.90 -11.20 3.10
N LEU A 115 5.94 -11.39 4.05
CA LEU A 115 4.96 -10.41 4.54
C LEU A 115 5.01 -10.14 6.08
N TRP A 116 6.09 -10.52 6.82
CA TRP A 116 6.38 -10.15 8.25
C TRP A 116 7.83 -10.09 8.93
N GLY A 117 8.89 -9.48 8.37
CA GLY A 117 9.85 -8.43 8.90
C GLY A 117 10.42 -7.02 8.27
N THR A 118 10.23 -6.14 7.20
CA THR A 118 9.46 -5.63 5.91
C THR A 118 8.14 -4.79 5.80
N MET A 119 7.00 -5.25 5.20
CA MET A 119 5.72 -4.70 4.58
C MET A 119 5.42 -3.22 4.79
N VAL A 120 5.78 -2.81 5.95
CA VAL A 120 5.98 -1.44 6.28
C VAL A 120 7.14 -0.77 5.53
N GLY A 121 7.95 -1.40 4.69
CA GLY A 121 8.89 -0.67 3.83
C GLY A 121 8.19 0.35 2.92
N TYR A 122 7.10 -0.06 2.27
CA TYR A 122 6.05 0.81 1.78
C TYR A 122 5.20 1.28 3.01
N THR A 123 5.86 1.70 4.09
CA THR A 123 5.42 2.44 5.30
C THR A 123 6.59 3.23 5.92
N ILE A 124 7.87 3.01 5.58
CA ILE A 124 9.02 3.81 6.08
C ILE A 124 9.07 5.12 5.36
N THR A 125 8.90 5.04 4.06
CA THR A 125 9.57 5.93 3.19
C THR A 125 8.69 7.01 2.62
N THR A 126 7.43 6.86 2.20
CA THR A 126 6.51 8.00 1.99
C THR A 126 6.67 9.04 3.02
N ALA A 127 6.77 8.49 4.20
CA ALA A 127 6.76 9.17 5.42
C ALA A 127 8.07 9.85 5.68
N THR A 128 9.10 9.58 4.89
CA THR A 128 10.27 10.38 4.57
C THR A 128 10.17 10.77 3.10
N SER A 129 9.09 11.32 2.57
CA SER A 129 9.05 11.49 1.09
C SER A 129 7.98 12.32 0.44
N ILE A 130 6.88 12.44 1.13
CA ILE A 130 6.46 13.78 1.28
C ILE A 130 7.59 14.62 2.00
N MET A 131 8.73 14.11 2.58
CA MET A 131 9.72 14.76 3.52
C MET A 131 10.93 15.58 3.04
N ALA A 132 11.25 15.41 1.78
CA ALA A 132 11.95 16.27 0.85
C ALA A 132 11.14 16.36 -0.44
N VAL A 133 9.83 16.26 -0.24
CA VAL A 133 8.91 17.06 -0.99
C VAL A 133 8.93 18.49 -0.41
N ALA A 134 7.85 19.26 -0.21
CA ALA A 134 7.63 20.57 0.49
C ALA A 134 8.79 21.33 1.22
N ARG A 135 9.85 20.65 1.67
CA ARG A 135 11.16 21.23 1.79
C ARG A 135 11.69 21.61 0.41
N THR A 136 11.67 20.92 -0.76
CA THR A 136 11.85 21.65 -2.06
C THR A 136 10.61 22.47 -2.35
N ASP A 137 10.42 23.43 -1.48
CA ASP A 137 9.45 24.47 -1.45
C ASP A 137 9.93 25.53 -0.40
N CYS A 138 10.63 25.10 0.67
CA CYS A 138 11.35 25.88 1.71
C CYS A 138 12.41 26.99 1.22
N HIS A 139 13.38 26.84 0.27
CA HIS A 139 14.53 27.79 0.05
C HIS A 139 14.34 28.61 -1.20
N HIS A 140 13.69 28.04 -2.20
CA HIS A 140 13.16 28.90 -3.24
C HIS A 140 12.32 29.99 -2.61
N TYR A 141 11.41 29.62 -1.69
CA TYR A 141 10.75 30.62 -0.86
C TYR A 141 11.71 31.47 -0.03
N ARG A 142 12.75 30.89 0.59
CA ARG A 142 13.47 31.54 1.72
C ARG A 142 14.97 31.17 1.89
N GLY A 143 15.76 31.19 0.80
CA GLY A 143 17.23 31.37 0.66
C GLY A 143 18.21 30.37 1.31
N HIS A 144 19.26 29.92 0.57
CA HIS A 144 19.96 28.61 0.73
C HIS A 144 20.67 28.19 2.06
N ASN A 145 20.43 28.87 3.19
CA ASN A 145 21.08 28.65 4.49
C ASN A 145 20.13 28.45 5.70
N ALA A 146 18.83 28.23 5.49
CA ALA A 146 17.83 28.19 6.56
C ALA A 146 17.70 26.80 7.26
N ALA A 147 16.93 26.73 8.35
CA ALA A 147 17.02 25.78 9.47
C ALA A 147 16.00 24.59 9.62
N CYS A 148 15.19 24.28 8.61
CA CYS A 148 14.24 23.14 8.40
C CYS A 148 15.00 21.88 8.78
N VAL A 149 14.25 20.99 9.42
CA VAL A 149 14.61 19.67 9.95
C VAL A 149 13.28 19.16 10.52
N SER A 150 12.56 18.07 10.12
CA SER A 150 11.31 17.45 10.71
C SER A 150 11.43 16.00 11.06
N SER A 151 10.56 15.60 11.97
CA SER A 151 10.28 14.22 12.20
C SER A 151 9.31 13.63 11.15
N GLY A 152 9.43 12.31 11.03
CA GLY A 152 8.49 11.39 10.39
C GLY A 152 7.69 10.57 11.40
N THR A 153 7.21 11.13 12.49
CA THR A 153 6.12 10.52 13.27
C THR A 153 4.83 11.32 12.98
N MET A 154 4.90 12.44 12.22
CA MET A 154 4.00 13.14 11.26
C MET A 154 4.77 13.21 9.93
N TYR A 155 4.23 13.23 8.72
CA TYR A 155 2.96 12.80 8.21
C TYR A 155 2.89 12.30 6.75
N MET A 156 2.66 11.04 6.50
CA MET A 156 1.96 10.21 7.46
C MET A 156 0.50 10.81 7.76
N VAL A 157 -0.18 10.49 8.86
CA VAL A 157 -1.60 10.22 9.25
C VAL A 157 -2.74 10.33 8.30
N VAL A 158 -2.69 11.02 7.20
CA VAL A 158 -3.91 11.17 6.40
C VAL A 158 -4.18 10.17 5.31
N PHE A 159 -3.30 9.22 5.00
CA PHE A 159 -3.68 7.84 4.67
C PHE A 159 -4.02 7.03 5.86
N GLY A 160 -3.61 7.43 7.06
CA GLY A 160 -4.33 6.91 8.19
C GLY A 160 -5.77 7.18 7.97
N LEU A 161 -6.06 8.37 7.47
CA LEU A 161 -7.20 8.67 6.66
C LEU A 161 -7.21 7.72 5.40
N VAL A 162 -6.95 8.24 4.19
CA VAL A 162 -6.85 7.72 2.79
C VAL A 162 -6.62 6.23 2.57
N GLU A 163 -6.11 5.45 3.52
CA GLU A 163 -5.67 4.08 3.28
C GLU A 163 -6.16 3.02 4.27
N VAL A 164 -7.45 3.20 4.47
CA VAL A 164 -8.46 2.56 5.31
C VAL A 164 -9.81 2.46 4.58
N VAL A 165 -9.95 3.29 3.55
CA VAL A 165 -10.92 3.55 2.50
C VAL A 165 -11.10 2.49 1.39
N LEU A 166 -10.38 2.52 0.28
CA LEU A 166 -10.91 2.45 -1.09
C LEU A 166 -11.52 1.14 -1.51
N SER A 167 -10.73 0.10 -1.80
CA SER A 167 -11.34 -1.23 -1.69
C SER A 167 -11.58 -1.32 -0.18
N GLN A 168 -12.74 -0.88 0.36
CA GLN A 168 -14.08 -1.52 0.42
C GLN A 168 -14.78 -1.87 -0.88
N PHE A 169 -14.48 -1.24 -2.00
CA PHE A 169 -14.78 -1.82 -3.31
C PHE A 169 -14.50 -3.32 -3.31
N PRO A 170 -15.43 -4.14 -3.79
CA PRO A 170 -15.10 -5.35 -4.54
C PRO A 170 -14.00 -5.11 -5.59
N SER A 171 -13.39 -6.21 -6.02
CA SER A 171 -12.21 -6.33 -6.87
C SER A 171 -12.00 -5.20 -7.88
N LEU A 172 -10.79 -4.63 -7.97
CA LEU A 172 -10.49 -3.64 -9.01
C LEU A 172 -10.37 -4.37 -10.37
N GLU A 173 -11.52 -4.64 -10.99
CA GLU A 173 -11.76 -5.65 -12.04
C GLU A 173 -11.17 -5.36 -13.42
N LYS A 174 -10.33 -4.33 -13.55
CA LYS A 174 -9.49 -4.15 -14.75
C LYS A 174 -8.03 -4.22 -14.34
N LEU A 175 -7.50 -5.45 -14.31
CA LEU A 175 -6.14 -5.76 -13.86
C LEU A 175 -5.03 -5.06 -14.67
N THR A 176 -5.27 -4.88 -15.97
CA THR A 176 -4.36 -4.25 -16.93
C THR A 176 -4.18 -2.76 -16.69
N LEU A 177 -5.29 -2.03 -16.55
CA LEU A 177 -5.40 -0.60 -16.28
C LEU A 177 -4.32 -0.17 -15.30
N ILE A 178 -4.37 -0.80 -14.15
CA ILE A 178 -3.62 -0.40 -13.00
C ILE A 178 -2.19 -0.94 -13.04
N SER A 179 -1.95 -2.00 -13.82
CA SER A 179 -0.58 -2.45 -14.09
C SER A 179 0.12 -1.67 -15.20
N VAL A 180 -0.63 -1.04 -16.11
CA VAL A 180 -0.10 -0.13 -17.15
C VAL A 180 0.45 1.09 -16.50
N VAL A 181 -0.29 1.60 -15.53
CA VAL A 181 0.24 2.59 -14.62
C VAL A 181 1.57 2.14 -14.07
N ALA A 182 1.64 0.95 -13.46
CA ALA A 182 2.79 0.53 -12.65
C ALA A 182 4.12 0.65 -13.38
N ALA A 183 4.05 0.40 -14.69
CA ALA A 183 5.12 0.56 -15.63
C ALA A 183 5.49 2.02 -15.92
N VAL A 184 4.52 2.83 -16.36
CA VAL A 184 4.69 4.26 -16.69
C VAL A 184 5.39 4.98 -15.54
N MET A 185 5.00 4.59 -14.32
CA MET A 185 5.43 5.18 -13.00
C MET A 185 6.80 4.37 -12.96
N SER A 186 7.01 3.15 -12.46
CA SER A 186 8.26 2.83 -11.74
C SER A 186 9.61 3.12 -12.47
N CYS A 187 9.61 2.99 -13.79
CA CYS A 187 10.49 3.64 -14.76
C CYS A 187 10.93 5.11 -14.50
N THR A 188 10.06 6.11 -14.42
CA THR A 188 10.51 7.50 -14.68
C THR A 188 11.05 8.28 -13.47
N TYR A 189 11.00 7.75 -12.23
CA TYR A 189 11.87 8.20 -11.11
C TYR A 189 13.18 7.44 -11.12
N SER A 190 13.13 6.23 -11.66
CA SER A 190 14.28 5.42 -11.87
C SER A 190 15.17 6.17 -12.89
N PHE A 191 14.60 6.57 -14.03
CA PHE A 191 15.22 7.48 -15.00
C PHE A 191 15.56 8.84 -14.43
N VAL A 192 14.59 9.53 -13.82
CA VAL A 192 14.84 10.91 -13.41
C VAL A 192 15.80 10.94 -12.19
N GLY A 193 15.93 9.83 -11.45
CA GLY A 193 16.97 9.54 -10.46
C GLY A 193 18.37 9.58 -11.03
N LEU A 194 18.48 8.93 -12.18
CA LEU A 194 19.70 8.67 -12.88
C LEU A 194 20.22 9.92 -13.61
N PHE A 195 19.35 10.72 -14.21
CA PHE A 195 19.75 11.86 -15.04
C PHE A 195 20.58 12.96 -14.31
N LEU A 196 20.63 12.94 -12.98
CA LEU A 196 21.10 14.05 -12.11
C LEU A 196 21.86 13.61 -10.88
N SER A 197 21.76 12.32 -10.55
CA SER A 197 23.00 11.61 -10.29
C SER A 197 24.04 11.99 -11.37
N ALA A 198 23.66 11.92 -12.66
CA ALA A 198 24.52 12.28 -13.77
C ALA A 198 24.80 13.81 -13.89
N ALA A 199 23.80 14.69 -13.85
CA ALA A 199 24.02 16.14 -13.88
C ALA A 199 24.83 16.68 -12.67
N LYS A 200 24.61 16.17 -11.44
CA LYS A 200 25.49 16.50 -10.30
C LYS A 200 26.90 15.95 -10.47
N LEU A 201 27.04 14.77 -11.06
CA LEU A 201 28.37 14.23 -11.40
C LEU A 201 29.07 15.13 -12.43
N ALA A 202 28.35 15.60 -13.45
CA ALA A 202 28.86 16.52 -14.47
C ALA A 202 29.28 17.87 -13.88
N SER A 203 28.51 18.43 -12.92
CA SER A 203 28.85 19.70 -12.26
C SER A 203 29.99 19.58 -11.23
N ASN A 204 30.29 18.38 -10.74
CA ASN A 204 31.27 18.16 -9.68
C ASN A 204 32.75 18.20 -10.14
N HIS A 205 33.02 18.31 -11.45
CA HIS A 205 34.35 18.16 -12.07
C HIS A 205 35.08 16.83 -11.76
N GLY A 206 34.41 15.84 -11.15
CA GLY A 206 34.99 14.55 -10.80
C GLY A 206 34.06 13.67 -9.96
N ALA A 207 34.31 12.35 -9.97
CA ALA A 207 33.55 11.38 -9.19
C ALA A 207 33.95 11.42 -7.70
N ARG A 208 32.96 11.60 -6.82
CA ARG A 208 33.15 11.57 -5.36
C ARG A 208 33.11 10.12 -4.82
N GLY A 209 33.43 9.97 -3.54
CA GLY A 209 33.36 8.69 -2.82
C GLY A 209 34.72 8.06 -2.56
N THR A 210 34.72 6.90 -1.89
CA THR A 210 35.94 6.19 -1.48
C THR A 210 35.83 4.68 -1.72
N LEU A 211 36.99 4.00 -1.74
CA LEU A 211 37.11 2.60 -2.14
C LEU A 211 36.27 1.64 -1.28
N LEU A 212 36.20 1.91 0.03
CA LEU A 212 35.50 1.10 1.05
C LEU A 212 34.32 1.85 1.73
N GLY A 213 33.94 3.01 1.18
CA GLY A 213 32.79 3.79 1.66
C GLY A 213 33.08 4.61 2.92
N VAL A 214 32.01 4.99 3.64
CA VAL A 214 32.07 5.87 4.83
C VAL A 214 33.23 5.52 5.77
N LYS A 215 34.08 6.52 6.07
CA LYS A 215 35.25 6.38 6.95
C LYS A 215 34.84 6.48 8.43
N ILE A 216 35.56 5.76 9.29
CA ILE A 216 35.41 5.81 10.76
C ILE A 216 36.23 6.98 11.31
N GLY A 217 35.71 7.70 12.30
CA GLY A 217 36.47 8.72 13.06
C GLY A 217 35.64 9.93 13.50
N ALA A 218 36.18 10.68 14.48
CA ALA A 218 35.49 11.83 15.09
C ALA A 218 35.10 12.92 14.08
N ALA A 219 35.97 13.22 13.10
CA ALA A 219 35.69 14.19 12.03
C ALA A 219 34.56 13.76 11.07
N ALA A 220 34.12 12.50 11.11
CA ALA A 220 32.98 11.99 10.36
C ALA A 220 31.77 11.68 11.26
N GLY A 221 31.89 11.77 12.58
CA GLY A 221 30.85 11.40 13.55
C GLY A 221 30.51 9.90 13.63
N VAL A 222 31.19 9.04 12.85
CA VAL A 222 30.85 7.62 12.69
C VAL A 222 31.79 6.72 13.50
N SER A 223 31.20 5.92 14.39
CA SER A 223 31.91 4.87 15.14
C SER A 223 32.11 3.60 14.31
N ALA A 224 33.07 2.75 14.70
CA ALA A 224 33.32 1.47 14.03
C ALA A 224 32.12 0.51 14.07
N SER A 225 31.36 0.49 15.16
CA SER A 225 30.15 -0.32 15.28
C SER A 225 29.03 0.23 14.38
N THR A 226 28.77 1.54 14.40
CA THR A 226 27.83 2.21 13.48
C THR A 226 28.15 1.87 12.02
N LYS A 227 29.42 2.02 11.62
CA LYS A 227 29.87 1.67 10.26
C LYS A 227 29.61 0.20 9.92
N THR A 228 29.91 -0.71 10.84
CA THR A 228 29.68 -2.15 10.64
C THR A 228 28.19 -2.44 10.45
N TRP A 229 27.32 -1.91 11.31
CA TRP A 229 25.88 -2.09 11.20
C TRP A 229 25.34 -1.55 9.87
N HIS A 230 25.77 -0.35 9.44
CA HIS A 230 25.37 0.26 8.16
C HIS A 230 25.87 -0.52 6.93
N SER A 231 27.09 -1.08 6.96
CA SER A 231 27.59 -1.93 5.86
C SER A 231 26.87 -3.28 5.77
N LEU A 232 26.49 -3.90 6.89
CA LEU A 232 25.69 -5.14 6.87
C LEU A 232 24.24 -4.88 6.45
N GLN A 233 23.68 -3.77 6.89
CA GLN A 233 22.36 -3.26 6.51
C GLN A 233 22.27 -3.01 4.99
N ALA A 234 23.28 -2.34 4.40
CA ALA A 234 23.39 -2.10 2.96
C ALA A 234 23.35 -3.37 2.08
N LEU A 235 23.87 -4.51 2.55
CA LEU A 235 23.74 -5.79 1.85
C LEU A 235 22.27 -6.19 1.68
N GLY A 236 21.46 -6.00 2.73
CA GLY A 236 20.03 -6.29 2.66
C GLY A 236 19.24 -5.26 1.84
N ASN A 237 19.64 -3.99 1.81
CA ASN A 237 19.08 -3.01 0.86
C ASN A 237 19.25 -3.46 -0.60
N ILE A 238 20.45 -3.90 -0.95
CA ILE A 238 20.81 -4.37 -2.30
C ILE A 238 20.12 -5.69 -2.62
N ALA A 239 20.15 -6.65 -1.70
CA ALA A 239 19.47 -7.94 -1.85
C ALA A 239 17.96 -7.77 -1.96
N PHE A 240 17.38 -6.84 -1.20
CA PHE A 240 15.99 -6.42 -1.32
C PHE A 240 15.71 -5.95 -2.77
N ALA A 241 16.55 -5.07 -3.31
CA ALA A 241 16.24 -4.35 -4.55
C ALA A 241 16.00 -5.26 -5.75
N TYR A 242 16.80 -6.33 -5.87
CA TYR A 242 16.67 -7.34 -6.94
C TYR A 242 15.62 -8.40 -6.67
N THR A 243 14.97 -8.38 -5.51
CA THR A 243 14.04 -9.45 -5.19
C THR A 243 12.91 -9.41 -6.22
N TYR A 244 12.84 -10.44 -7.06
CA TYR A 244 11.85 -10.58 -8.12
C TYR A 244 11.37 -12.04 -8.30
N SER A 245 12.27 -13.01 -8.11
CA SER A 245 12.07 -14.43 -8.41
C SER A 245 10.87 -15.05 -7.67
N MET A 246 10.45 -14.45 -6.56
CA MET A 246 9.37 -14.98 -5.75
C MET A 246 8.05 -15.04 -6.57
N LEU A 247 7.85 -14.11 -7.51
CA LEU A 247 6.61 -13.90 -8.28
C LEU A 247 6.67 -14.44 -9.73
N LEU A 248 7.78 -15.10 -10.08
CA LEU A 248 8.14 -15.46 -11.45
C LEU A 248 7.17 -16.47 -12.08
N ILE A 249 6.76 -17.48 -11.31
CA ILE A 249 5.91 -18.58 -11.81
C ILE A 249 4.56 -18.03 -12.28
N GLU A 250 4.08 -16.97 -11.64
CA GLU A 250 2.80 -16.38 -11.93
C GLU A 250 2.82 -15.41 -13.12
N ILE A 251 4.01 -14.89 -13.52
CA ILE A 251 4.22 -14.40 -14.90
C ILE A 251 4.16 -15.59 -15.85
N GLN A 252 4.90 -16.66 -15.54
CA GLN A 252 5.12 -17.77 -16.46
C GLN A 252 3.81 -18.49 -16.86
N ASP A 253 2.80 -18.52 -15.99
CA ASP A 253 1.45 -19.01 -16.31
C ASP A 253 0.60 -18.04 -17.18
N THR A 254 1.04 -16.82 -17.49
CA THR A 254 0.41 -15.97 -18.53
C THR A 254 1.03 -16.14 -19.91
N VAL A 255 2.19 -16.80 -20.00
CA VAL A 255 2.97 -16.97 -21.23
C VAL A 255 2.36 -18.04 -22.13
N LYS A 256 2.26 -17.74 -23.43
CA LYS A 256 1.86 -18.69 -24.46
C LYS A 256 2.99 -19.62 -24.86
N ALA A 257 2.63 -20.83 -25.29
CA ALA A 257 3.52 -21.78 -25.96
C ALA A 257 2.94 -22.13 -27.35
N PRO A 258 3.75 -22.53 -28.35
CA PRO A 258 5.22 -22.60 -28.31
C PRO A 258 5.91 -21.22 -28.43
N PRO A 259 7.20 -21.10 -28.06
CA PRO A 259 8.03 -22.09 -27.36
C PRO A 259 7.61 -22.25 -25.89
N SER A 260 8.13 -23.28 -25.21
CA SER A 260 7.74 -23.59 -23.82
C SER A 260 7.97 -22.43 -22.84
N GLU A 261 7.14 -22.38 -21.81
CA GLU A 261 7.02 -21.23 -20.92
C GLU A 261 8.30 -21.02 -20.10
N ASN A 262 9.04 -22.09 -19.80
CA ASN A 262 10.35 -22.00 -19.15
C ASN A 262 11.42 -21.38 -20.07
N VAL A 263 11.42 -21.67 -21.38
CA VAL A 263 12.35 -21.03 -22.33
C VAL A 263 12.02 -19.54 -22.48
N THR A 264 10.73 -19.21 -22.58
CA THR A 264 10.27 -17.82 -22.64
C THR A 264 10.56 -17.07 -21.33
N MET A 265 10.28 -17.66 -20.17
CA MET A 265 10.52 -17.03 -18.86
C MET A 265 12.01 -16.90 -18.55
N LYS A 266 12.89 -17.82 -19.00
CA LYS A 266 14.35 -17.65 -18.90
C LYS A 266 14.84 -16.44 -19.70
N ARG A 267 14.35 -16.27 -20.93
CA ARG A 267 14.64 -15.08 -21.75
C ARG A 267 14.11 -13.80 -21.10
N ALA A 268 12.88 -13.81 -20.60
CA ALA A 268 12.29 -12.69 -19.88
C ALA A 268 13.00 -12.38 -18.54
N SER A 269 13.49 -13.39 -17.83
CA SER A 269 14.33 -13.24 -16.64
C SER A 269 15.65 -12.56 -17.00
N PHE A 270 16.30 -13.01 -18.07
CA PHE A 270 17.56 -12.44 -18.54
C PHE A 270 17.41 -10.98 -18.96
N TYR A 271 16.40 -10.65 -19.79
CA TYR A 271 16.16 -9.27 -20.20
C TYR A 271 15.69 -8.39 -19.04
N GLY A 272 14.74 -8.84 -18.23
CA GLY A 272 14.19 -8.05 -17.14
C GLY A 272 15.23 -7.75 -16.05
N ILE A 273 15.93 -8.79 -15.57
CA ILE A 273 17.00 -8.61 -14.58
C ILE A 273 18.19 -7.88 -15.22
N GLY A 274 18.53 -8.13 -16.48
CA GLY A 274 19.62 -7.44 -17.18
C GLY A 274 19.38 -5.93 -17.29
N VAL A 275 18.23 -5.52 -17.81
CA VAL A 275 17.84 -4.10 -17.92
C VAL A 275 17.79 -3.43 -16.56
N THR A 276 17.17 -4.08 -15.56
CA THR A 276 17.14 -3.54 -14.20
C THR A 276 18.53 -3.50 -13.56
N THR A 277 19.42 -4.46 -13.79
CA THR A 277 20.79 -4.46 -13.26
C THR A 277 21.63 -3.33 -13.84
N ILE A 278 21.56 -3.13 -15.17
CA ILE A 278 22.21 -1.98 -15.83
C ILE A 278 21.71 -0.70 -15.17
N PHE A 279 20.39 -0.53 -15.09
CA PHE A 279 19.76 0.65 -14.54
C PHE A 279 20.07 0.86 -13.03
N TYR A 280 20.12 -0.20 -12.23
CA TYR A 280 20.39 -0.20 -10.79
C TYR A 280 21.85 0.09 -10.48
N VAL A 281 22.77 -0.46 -11.28
CA VAL A 281 24.21 -0.14 -11.21
C VAL A 281 24.45 1.28 -11.69
N SER A 282 23.79 1.73 -12.77
CA SER A 282 23.84 3.12 -13.22
C SER A 282 23.42 4.07 -12.11
N LEU A 283 22.24 3.89 -11.50
CA LEU A 283 21.83 4.79 -10.42
C LEU A 283 22.70 4.64 -9.17
N GLY A 284 22.95 3.40 -8.74
CA GLY A 284 23.81 3.04 -7.61
C GLY A 284 25.18 3.70 -7.65
N CYS A 285 25.87 3.58 -8.78
CA CYS A 285 27.21 4.13 -8.97
C CYS A 285 27.19 5.62 -9.25
N ILE A 286 26.32 6.12 -10.12
CA ILE A 286 26.34 7.54 -10.50
C ILE A 286 25.84 8.41 -9.35
N GLY A 287 24.85 7.95 -8.57
CA GLY A 287 24.44 8.63 -7.33
C GLY A 287 25.54 8.62 -6.27
N TYR A 288 26.31 7.54 -6.16
CA TYR A 288 27.49 7.52 -5.30
C TYR A 288 28.60 8.46 -5.81
N ALA A 289 28.80 8.59 -7.12
CA ALA A 289 29.74 9.55 -7.71
C ALA A 289 29.28 11.01 -7.50
N ALA A 290 27.97 11.26 -7.46
CA ALA A 290 27.37 12.58 -7.23
C ALA A 290 27.57 13.10 -5.80
N PHE A 291 27.55 12.20 -4.80
CA PHE A 291 27.54 12.57 -3.37
C PHE A 291 28.76 12.07 -2.56
N GLY A 292 29.40 11.01 -3.02
CA GLY A 292 30.46 10.29 -2.32
C GLY A 292 29.97 9.61 -1.05
N ASN A 293 30.82 9.58 -0.02
CA ASN A 293 30.49 8.97 1.28
C ASN A 293 29.29 9.65 1.98
N ALA A 294 28.90 10.84 1.55
CA ALA A 294 27.70 11.54 1.98
C ALA A 294 26.48 11.22 1.11
N ALA A 295 26.50 10.15 0.29
CA ALA A 295 25.31 9.67 -0.40
C ALA A 295 24.24 9.41 0.65
N PRO A 296 23.21 10.26 0.74
CA PRO A 296 22.28 10.18 1.85
C PRO A 296 21.37 8.99 1.58
N GLY A 297 20.52 8.66 2.56
CA GLY A 297 19.89 7.34 2.67
C GLY A 297 19.41 6.71 1.37
N ASN A 298 18.92 7.54 0.43
CA ASN A 298 18.19 7.12 -0.74
C ASN A 298 18.38 8.12 -1.90
N VAL A 299 19.06 7.81 -2.99
CA VAL A 299 19.74 8.76 -3.91
C VAL A 299 19.09 10.10 -4.21
N LEU A 300 17.79 10.15 -4.50
CA LEU A 300 17.09 11.41 -4.74
C LEU A 300 17.30 12.39 -3.55
N THR A 301 17.58 11.85 -2.34
CA THR A 301 18.02 12.53 -1.09
C THR A 301 19.12 13.54 -1.27
N GLY A 302 19.87 13.46 -2.35
CA GLY A 302 20.86 14.47 -2.65
C GLY A 302 20.26 15.82 -3.00
N PHE A 303 19.23 15.87 -3.86
CA PHE A 303 19.07 16.94 -4.88
C PHE A 303 17.92 17.92 -4.72
N ASP A 304 18.02 19.06 -5.43
CA ASP A 304 17.53 20.33 -4.89
C ASP A 304 16.92 21.42 -5.87
N GLU A 305 16.98 21.40 -7.24
CA GLU A 305 17.33 22.70 -7.92
C GLU A 305 17.19 23.10 -9.46
N PRO A 306 16.23 23.87 -10.03
CA PRO A 306 15.06 24.51 -9.45
C PRO A 306 13.76 23.92 -10.00
N PHE A 307 12.76 23.95 -9.16
CA PHE A 307 12.76 22.74 -8.35
C PHE A 307 11.59 21.81 -8.60
N TRP A 308 10.71 22.10 -9.56
CA TRP A 308 9.61 21.20 -9.95
C TRP A 308 10.26 19.95 -10.45
N LEU A 309 11.30 20.17 -11.24
CA LEU A 309 12.33 19.26 -11.69
C LEU A 309 13.20 18.76 -10.52
N VAL A 310 12.71 18.77 -9.28
CA VAL A 310 13.12 17.98 -8.12
C VAL A 310 11.99 17.54 -7.14
N ASP A 311 10.75 17.96 -7.38
CA ASP A 311 9.54 17.61 -6.63
C ASP A 311 8.77 16.52 -7.34
N VAL A 312 8.53 16.79 -8.59
CA VAL A 312 7.68 16.12 -9.54
C VAL A 312 8.33 14.80 -9.97
N ALA A 313 9.24 14.10 -9.29
CA ALA A 313 9.76 12.72 -9.58
C ALA A 313 9.91 11.84 -8.38
N ASN A 314 9.11 12.20 -7.39
CA ASN A 314 9.50 12.21 -6.01
C ASN A 314 8.14 12.24 -5.27
N VAL A 315 7.37 13.25 -5.63
CA VAL A 315 5.94 13.20 -5.92
C VAL A 315 5.49 11.83 -6.48
N ALA A 316 6.17 11.17 -7.44
CA ALA A 316 5.67 9.89 -7.95
C ALA A 316 5.57 8.77 -6.96
N VAL A 317 6.03 8.86 -5.72
CA VAL A 317 5.67 7.79 -4.80
C VAL A 317 4.42 8.04 -3.98
N VAL A 318 4.03 9.27 -3.62
CA VAL A 318 2.58 9.46 -3.35
C VAL A 318 1.90 9.68 -4.69
N ILE A 319 2.36 9.09 -5.79
CA ILE A 319 1.40 8.44 -6.66
C ILE A 319 1.82 7.03 -7.07
N HIS A 320 2.86 6.40 -6.53
CA HIS A 320 3.26 5.05 -6.96
C HIS A 320 2.28 4.02 -6.44
N LEU A 321 1.26 4.33 -5.63
CA LEU A 321 0.89 3.37 -4.59
C LEU A 321 -0.58 3.27 -4.11
N VAL A 322 -1.73 3.48 -4.75
CA VAL A 322 -2.28 3.55 -6.12
C VAL A 322 -3.10 2.15 -6.60
N GLY A 323 -2.80 1.00 -7.40
CA GLY A 323 -1.74 0.31 -8.39
C GLY A 323 -0.14 -0.37 -8.26
N ALA A 324 1.05 -0.44 -7.46
CA ALA A 324 1.96 -0.11 -6.17
C ALA A 324 1.82 0.13 -4.52
N TYR A 325 0.79 0.30 -3.60
CA TYR A 325 0.68 -0.23 -2.16
C TYR A 325 -0.33 -1.38 -2.01
N GLN A 326 -1.47 -1.29 -2.70
CA GLN A 326 -2.63 -2.19 -2.55
C GLN A 326 -2.64 -3.65 -2.88
N VAL A 327 -2.70 -4.16 -4.10
CA VAL A 327 -2.51 -5.61 -4.33
C VAL A 327 -1.08 -6.12 -3.98
N PHE A 328 -0.33 -5.45 -3.08
CA PHE A 328 0.79 -5.96 -2.24
C PHE A 328 0.32 -6.07 -0.77
N ALA A 329 -0.66 -5.26 -0.37
CA ALA A 329 -1.59 -5.57 0.70
C ALA A 329 -2.39 -6.83 0.32
N GLN A 330 -3.28 -6.73 -0.65
CA GLN A 330 -4.41 -7.62 -0.93
C GLN A 330 -4.25 -9.12 -0.73
N PRO A 331 -3.88 -10.02 -1.68
CA PRO A 331 -3.25 -11.33 -1.47
C PRO A 331 -2.93 -11.90 -0.04
N ILE A 332 -2.57 -11.09 0.96
CA ILE A 332 -2.59 -11.30 2.43
C ILE A 332 -3.91 -11.90 2.88
N PHE A 333 -4.92 -11.34 2.31
CA PHE A 333 -6.24 -11.19 2.78
C PHE A 333 -7.19 -11.98 1.92
N ALA A 334 -7.26 -13.31 1.88
CA ALA A 334 -6.36 -14.43 1.61
C ALA A 334 -6.15 -15.50 2.70
N CYS A 335 -5.93 -15.25 4.01
CA CYS A 335 -6.10 -16.28 5.09
C CYS A 335 -7.01 -16.24 6.45
N TYR A 336 -8.06 -15.40 6.68
CA TYR A 336 -9.13 -15.45 7.73
C TYR A 336 -10.71 -15.68 7.62
N GLU A 337 -11.68 -15.91 6.67
CA GLU A 337 -12.17 -16.01 5.24
C GLU A 337 -12.63 -17.41 4.70
N LYS A 338 -11.85 -18.25 3.89
CA LYS A 338 -11.48 -19.82 3.86
C LYS A 338 -10.35 -20.79 4.82
N TRP A 339 -9.82 -20.98 6.19
CA TRP A 339 -9.71 -20.59 7.80
C TRP A 339 -10.86 -20.19 8.89
N LEU A 340 -11.43 -18.96 9.10
CA LEU A 340 -12.69 -18.68 9.83
C LEU A 340 -14.14 -18.61 9.25
N ALA A 341 -14.54 -18.32 7.99
CA ALA A 341 -16.00 -18.09 7.72
C ALA A 341 -16.91 -19.28 8.05
N ALA A 342 -16.83 -20.39 7.30
CA ALA A 342 -17.27 -21.71 7.77
C ALA A 342 -16.54 -22.27 9.01
N ARG A 343 -15.72 -21.51 9.73
CA ARG A 343 -15.37 -21.90 11.11
C ARG A 343 -16.55 -21.59 12.05
N TRP A 344 -17.38 -20.63 11.69
CA TRP A 344 -18.51 -20.17 12.48
C TRP A 344 -19.66 -19.64 11.57
N PRO A 345 -20.06 -20.40 10.52
CA PRO A 345 -20.89 -19.88 9.40
C PRO A 345 -22.31 -19.43 9.80
N GLU A 346 -22.81 -19.93 10.93
CA GLU A 346 -24.18 -19.72 11.40
C GLU A 346 -24.50 -18.27 11.78
N SER A 347 -23.50 -17.51 12.20
CA SER A 347 -23.79 -16.21 12.77
C SER A 347 -24.11 -15.23 11.62
N ALA A 348 -25.20 -14.46 11.73
CA ALA A 348 -25.45 -13.34 10.80
C ALA A 348 -24.33 -12.31 10.92
N PHE A 349 -23.78 -12.25 12.13
CA PHE A 349 -22.44 -11.81 12.41
C PHE A 349 -21.37 -12.83 11.92
N PHE A 350 -21.47 -13.35 10.67
CA PHE A 350 -20.47 -13.88 9.66
C PHE A 350 -20.76 -13.38 8.23
N HIS A 351 -21.91 -13.74 7.66
CA HIS A 351 -22.14 -13.66 6.21
C HIS A 351 -23.17 -12.62 5.75
N HIS A 352 -23.84 -11.88 6.65
CA HIS A 352 -24.97 -11.03 6.27
C HIS A 352 -24.52 -9.76 5.53
N GLU A 353 -24.51 -9.78 4.19
CA GLU A 353 -24.15 -8.66 3.31
C GLU A 353 -25.01 -7.42 3.61
N TYR A 354 -24.40 -6.36 4.13
CA TYR A 354 -25.02 -5.05 4.22
C TYR A 354 -24.95 -4.49 2.81
N ALA A 355 -26.12 -4.57 2.22
CA ALA A 355 -26.46 -3.78 1.09
C ALA A 355 -26.28 -2.28 1.44
N VAL A 356 -25.38 -1.56 0.76
CA VAL A 356 -25.11 -0.10 0.94
C VAL A 356 -24.54 0.56 -0.38
N ARG A 357 -24.99 1.74 -0.86
CA ARG A 357 -25.15 2.21 -2.31
C ARG A 357 -24.75 3.68 -2.46
N LEU A 358 -24.32 4.18 -3.64
CA LEU A 358 -23.25 5.20 -3.83
C LEU A 358 -23.50 6.74 -4.04
N PRO A 359 -23.86 7.56 -3.02
CA PRO A 359 -23.90 9.03 -2.98
C PRO A 359 -22.63 9.87 -3.25
N LEU A 360 -21.93 9.57 -4.35
CA LEU A 360 -21.15 10.50 -5.21
C LEU A 360 -20.57 9.73 -6.43
N VAL A 361 -21.15 8.64 -6.99
CA VAL A 361 -20.87 8.20 -8.40
C VAL A 361 -22.10 7.56 -9.08
N GLY A 362 -22.85 8.30 -9.91
CA GLY A 362 -24.25 8.15 -10.42
C GLY A 362 -24.65 7.04 -11.40
N SER A 363 -25.90 6.55 -11.31
CA SER A 363 -26.42 5.32 -11.95
C SER A 363 -25.98 4.02 -11.23
N GLY A 364 -26.37 2.85 -11.73
CA GLY A 364 -25.80 1.54 -11.35
C GLY A 364 -25.59 1.28 -9.84
N ARG A 365 -24.35 1.38 -9.38
CA ARG A 365 -23.74 0.42 -8.44
C ARG A 365 -23.64 0.87 -6.99
N ALA A 366 -23.03 -0.04 -6.23
CA ALA A 366 -22.98 -0.11 -4.79
C ALA A 366 -21.99 -1.22 -4.36
N ALA A 367 -21.04 -0.93 -3.46
CA ALA A 367 -20.10 -1.92 -2.93
C ALA A 367 -20.80 -2.85 -1.92
N ARG A 368 -20.72 -4.18 -2.11
CA ARG A 368 -21.27 -5.16 -1.14
C ARG A 368 -20.34 -5.19 0.07
N PHE A 369 -20.78 -4.68 1.22
CA PHE A 369 -20.09 -4.87 2.49
C PHE A 369 -20.98 -5.66 3.46
N THR A 370 -20.67 -6.86 3.95
CA THR A 370 -21.32 -7.36 5.19
C THR A 370 -20.95 -6.41 6.35
N MET A 371 -21.53 -6.48 7.56
CA MET A 371 -20.83 -5.92 8.75
C MET A 371 -19.88 -6.96 9.34
N CYS A 372 -19.38 -7.79 8.45
CA CYS A 372 -18.00 -8.14 8.31
C CYS A 372 -17.27 -7.33 7.19
N LYS A 373 -17.57 -6.16 6.56
CA LYS A 373 -16.74 -5.56 5.46
C LYS A 373 -16.00 -4.15 5.52
N LEU A 374 -15.65 -3.23 6.48
CA LEU A 374 -15.87 -2.71 7.87
C LEU A 374 -14.77 -2.61 8.99
N VAL A 375 -14.39 -3.67 9.72
CA VAL A 375 -13.51 -3.79 10.93
C VAL A 375 -12.49 -4.94 11.15
N LEU A 376 -12.31 -6.01 10.37
CA LEU A 376 -11.05 -6.78 10.39
C LEU A 376 -10.37 -6.87 9.01
N ARG A 377 -10.75 -6.11 7.94
CA ARG A 377 -9.92 -4.91 7.36
C ARG A 377 -9.58 -2.49 8.06
N THR A 378 -10.54 -1.68 8.86
CA THR A 378 -10.47 -1.01 10.19
C THR A 378 -10.15 -1.90 11.35
N ALA A 379 -8.91 -2.34 11.31
CA ALA A 379 -8.19 -3.24 12.18
C ALA A 379 -7.14 -4.20 11.55
N PHE A 380 -6.38 -3.68 10.52
CA PHE A 380 -5.16 -4.13 9.79
C PHE A 380 -4.27 -2.99 9.19
N VAL A 381 -4.38 -1.77 9.71
CA VAL A 381 -3.81 -0.49 9.25
C VAL A 381 -3.68 0.78 10.18
N ALA A 382 -3.29 0.83 11.45
CA ALA A 382 -2.88 -0.09 12.49
C ALA A 382 -1.42 -0.28 12.73
N ALA A 383 -0.86 -1.50 12.87
CA ALA A 383 0.44 -1.89 13.48
C ALA A 383 1.38 -2.80 12.68
N THR A 384 1.23 -3.02 11.41
CA THR A 384 1.23 -2.05 10.34
C THR A 384 1.78 -0.61 10.59
N THR A 385 1.31 0.24 11.51
CA THR A 385 1.46 1.76 11.38
C THR A 385 1.38 2.87 12.75
N VAL A 386 1.35 1.73 13.67
CA VAL A 386 1.50 1.36 15.18
C VAL A 386 2.90 0.97 15.63
N VAL A 387 3.42 -0.24 15.44
CA VAL A 387 4.72 -0.65 16.06
C VAL A 387 5.89 0.21 15.52
N SER A 388 5.54 1.10 14.61
CA SER A 388 6.30 1.81 13.65
C SER A 388 6.67 3.21 14.13
N LEU A 389 5.73 3.92 14.76
CA LEU A 389 6.03 5.13 15.54
C LEU A 389 7.06 4.78 16.63
N MET A 390 7.25 3.49 16.98
CA MET A 390 8.28 3.04 17.94
C MET A 390 9.70 2.84 17.42
N LEU A 391 9.91 2.47 16.14
CA LEU A 391 11.11 1.68 15.74
C LEU A 391 12.05 2.35 14.70
N PRO A 392 12.26 3.67 14.70
CA PRO A 392 12.06 4.48 13.51
C PRO A 392 13.20 4.56 12.42
N PHE A 393 13.92 3.55 11.91
CA PHE A 393 15.32 3.79 11.33
C PHE A 393 15.72 3.52 9.83
N PHE A 394 15.33 4.29 8.79
CA PHE A 394 15.33 3.91 7.33
C PHE A 394 16.01 2.58 6.91
N ASN A 395 17.31 2.66 6.60
CA ASN A 395 18.01 1.61 5.91
C ASN A 395 18.11 0.38 6.83
N ALA A 396 18.02 0.59 8.16
CA ALA A 396 17.95 -0.47 9.15
C ALA A 396 16.92 -1.48 8.72
N VAL A 397 15.68 -1.07 8.46
CA VAL A 397 14.76 -2.11 8.07
C VAL A 397 15.04 -2.61 6.67
N LEU A 398 15.33 -1.81 5.63
CA LEU A 398 15.78 -2.37 4.32
C LEU A 398 16.76 -3.55 4.38
N GLY A 399 17.73 -3.50 5.29
CA GLY A 399 18.60 -4.61 5.61
C GLY A 399 17.85 -5.91 5.96
N LEU A 400 16.94 -5.84 6.93
CA LEU A 400 16.05 -6.91 7.40
C LEU A 400 15.09 -7.40 6.29
N LEU A 401 15.03 -6.70 5.16
CA LEU A 401 14.10 -6.99 4.07
C LEU A 401 14.79 -7.86 3.05
N GLY A 402 15.97 -7.44 2.60
CA GLY A 402 16.87 -8.35 1.93
C GLY A 402 17.06 -9.62 2.75
N ALA A 403 17.17 -9.52 4.08
CA ALA A 403 17.26 -10.70 4.93
C ALA A 403 16.08 -11.68 4.79
N ILE A 404 14.85 -11.19 4.87
CA ILE A 404 13.66 -12.05 4.87
C ILE A 404 13.20 -12.38 3.43
N ALA A 405 13.73 -11.66 2.44
CA ALA A 405 13.59 -12.00 1.03
C ALA A 405 14.55 -13.08 0.56
N PHE A 406 15.82 -12.74 0.68
CA PHE A 406 16.83 -13.18 -0.24
C PHE A 406 17.15 -14.64 0.03
N TRP A 407 17.43 -14.96 1.29
CA TRP A 407 17.62 -16.35 1.68
C TRP A 407 16.39 -17.22 1.40
N PRO A 408 15.21 -17.04 2.03
CA PRO A 408 14.19 -18.07 1.94
C PRO A 408 13.59 -18.19 0.53
N LEU A 409 13.39 -17.09 -0.21
CA LEU A 409 12.48 -17.09 -1.38
C LEU A 409 13.11 -16.71 -2.69
N THR A 410 14.19 -15.94 -2.67
CA THR A 410 15.06 -15.81 -3.85
C THR A 410 15.98 -17.02 -3.96
N VAL A 411 16.43 -17.63 -2.86
CA VAL A 411 17.45 -18.69 -2.89
C VAL A 411 16.97 -20.07 -2.41
N TYR A 412 16.58 -20.23 -1.14
CA TYR A 412 16.31 -21.53 -0.50
C TYR A 412 15.24 -22.34 -1.24
N PHE A 413 14.04 -21.78 -1.44
CA PHE A 413 12.97 -22.52 -2.11
C PHE A 413 13.26 -22.79 -3.59
N PRO A 414 13.71 -21.84 -4.43
CA PRO A 414 14.06 -22.11 -5.83
C PRO A 414 15.13 -23.19 -5.97
N VAL A 415 16.17 -23.13 -5.13
CA VAL A 415 17.24 -24.14 -5.07
C VAL A 415 16.69 -25.50 -4.65
N THR A 416 15.89 -25.56 -3.58
CA THR A 416 15.44 -26.84 -3.00
C THR A 416 14.37 -27.51 -3.87
N MET A 417 13.46 -26.75 -4.47
CA MET A 417 12.50 -27.25 -5.46
C MET A 417 13.21 -27.80 -6.70
N TYR A 418 14.22 -27.09 -7.20
CA TYR A 418 15.02 -27.56 -8.33
C TYR A 418 15.83 -28.83 -7.98
N ILE A 419 16.39 -28.93 -6.77
CA ILE A 419 17.06 -30.16 -6.29
C ILE A 419 16.09 -31.34 -6.30
N ALA A 420 14.84 -31.15 -5.86
CA ALA A 420 13.83 -32.20 -5.87
C ALA A 420 13.37 -32.58 -7.28
N GLN A 421 13.01 -31.59 -8.11
CA GLN A 421 12.47 -31.85 -9.45
C GLN A 421 13.53 -32.36 -10.43
N ALA A 422 14.72 -31.73 -10.48
CA ALA A 422 15.84 -32.21 -11.30
C ALA A 422 16.61 -33.37 -10.64
N LYS A 423 16.06 -33.97 -9.57
CA LYS A 423 16.56 -35.15 -8.84
C LYS A 423 18.07 -35.09 -8.54
N VAL A 424 18.55 -33.91 -8.12
CA VAL A 424 19.98 -33.61 -8.00
C VAL A 424 20.58 -34.41 -6.82
N ALA A 425 21.45 -35.36 -7.15
CA ALA A 425 22.06 -36.27 -6.18
C ALA A 425 22.79 -35.51 -5.04
N ARG A 426 22.50 -35.90 -3.79
CA ARG A 426 23.16 -35.37 -2.59
C ARG A 426 24.68 -35.58 -2.69
N GLY A 427 25.46 -34.60 -2.25
CA GLY A 427 26.94 -34.64 -2.34
C GLY A 427 27.53 -34.40 -3.73
N SER A 428 26.74 -34.37 -4.81
CA SER A 428 27.24 -33.98 -6.15
C SER A 428 27.76 -32.53 -6.15
N ARG A 429 28.72 -32.20 -7.03
CA ARG A 429 29.25 -30.82 -7.16
C ARG A 429 28.15 -29.77 -7.33
N LYS A 430 27.09 -30.10 -8.08
CA LYS A 430 25.91 -29.23 -8.27
C LYS A 430 25.11 -29.08 -6.98
N TRP A 431 24.86 -30.17 -6.24
CA TRP A 431 24.19 -30.10 -4.93
C TRP A 431 25.00 -29.29 -3.91
N VAL A 432 26.32 -29.49 -3.85
CA VAL A 432 27.21 -28.74 -2.95
C VAL A 432 27.23 -27.26 -3.30
N ALA A 433 27.38 -26.89 -4.58
CA ALA A 433 27.32 -25.49 -5.01
C ALA A 433 25.97 -24.83 -4.70
N LEU A 434 24.87 -25.56 -4.89
CA LEU A 434 23.53 -25.10 -4.56
C LEU A 434 23.32 -24.92 -3.04
N GLN A 435 23.85 -25.81 -2.20
CA GLN A 435 23.82 -25.63 -0.74
C GLN A 435 24.79 -24.54 -0.24
N ALA A 436 25.92 -24.33 -0.92
CA ALA A 436 26.83 -23.22 -0.62
C ALA A 436 26.18 -21.86 -0.96
N LEU A 437 25.48 -21.76 -2.09
CA LEU A 437 24.65 -20.61 -2.44
C LEU A 437 23.55 -20.36 -1.40
N ASN A 438 22.88 -21.42 -0.97
CA ASN A 438 21.84 -21.40 0.07
C ASN A 438 22.39 -20.89 1.42
N ALA A 439 23.53 -21.41 1.87
CA ALA A 439 24.19 -21.02 3.11
C ALA A 439 24.77 -19.58 3.04
N GLY A 440 25.37 -19.19 1.91
CA GLY A 440 25.86 -17.84 1.69
C GLY A 440 24.73 -16.80 1.74
N ALA A 441 23.60 -17.08 1.09
CA ALA A 441 22.42 -16.23 1.16
C ALA A 441 21.83 -16.15 2.59
N LEU A 442 21.85 -17.27 3.35
CA LEU A 442 21.46 -17.27 4.77
C LEU A 442 22.38 -16.37 5.60
N VAL A 443 23.69 -16.45 5.43
CA VAL A 443 24.66 -15.62 6.16
C VAL A 443 24.47 -14.14 5.83
N VAL A 444 24.40 -13.78 4.54
CA VAL A 444 24.08 -12.41 4.10
C VAL A 444 22.78 -11.91 4.73
N SER A 445 21.76 -12.77 4.79
CA SER A 445 20.47 -12.43 5.36
C SER A 445 20.52 -12.24 6.88
N LEU A 446 21.15 -13.15 7.62
CA LEU A 446 21.30 -13.02 9.07
C LEU A 446 22.13 -11.79 9.45
N LEU A 447 23.22 -11.54 8.72
CA LEU A 447 24.05 -10.35 8.93
C LEU A 447 23.28 -9.06 8.65
N ALA A 448 22.53 -9.01 7.55
CA ALA A 448 21.68 -7.87 7.24
C ALA A 448 20.64 -7.67 8.34
N ALA A 449 19.91 -8.70 8.77
CA ALA A 449 18.96 -8.63 9.89
C ALA A 449 19.58 -8.17 11.23
N VAL A 450 20.84 -8.52 11.51
CA VAL A 450 21.55 -8.06 12.73
C VAL A 450 21.97 -6.60 12.60
N GLY A 451 22.64 -6.20 11.51
CA GLY A 451 23.01 -4.80 11.28
C GLY A 451 21.81 -3.86 11.19
N SER A 452 20.67 -4.41 10.77
CA SER A 452 19.36 -3.79 10.87
C SER A 452 18.98 -3.53 12.31
N VAL A 453 18.63 -4.58 13.07
CA VAL A 453 18.09 -4.46 14.45
C VAL A 453 19.07 -3.73 15.39
N ALA A 454 20.38 -3.83 15.15
CA ALA A 454 21.39 -3.08 15.90
C ALA A 454 21.30 -1.56 15.69
N ASP A 455 21.17 -1.10 14.44
CA ASP A 455 20.97 0.32 14.14
C ASP A 455 19.67 0.83 14.79
N MET A 456 18.64 -0.02 14.83
CA MET A 456 17.37 0.31 15.48
C MET A 456 17.47 0.44 17.00
N TRP A 457 18.27 -0.42 17.62
CA TRP A 457 18.47 -0.40 19.07
C TRP A 457 19.31 0.80 19.53
N ASN A 458 20.32 1.19 18.74
CA ASN A 458 21.31 2.19 19.13
C ASN A 458 20.79 3.64 19.06
N ALA A 459 19.68 3.90 18.37
CA ALA A 459 19.11 5.23 18.19
C ALA A 459 18.13 5.66 19.31
N ASN A 460 18.03 4.89 20.41
CA ASN A 460 17.02 5.04 21.47
C ASN A 460 17.21 6.25 22.43
N LEU A 461 17.60 7.43 21.94
CA LEU A 461 17.79 8.63 22.76
C LEU A 461 16.53 9.52 22.90
N TRP A 462 15.35 8.90 23.00
CA TRP A 462 13.98 9.47 22.95
C TRP A 462 13.63 10.65 23.90
N CYS A 463 14.54 11.08 24.76
CA CYS A 463 14.22 11.89 25.94
C CYS A 463 14.67 13.37 25.87
N ARG A 464 15.08 13.87 24.69
CA ARG A 464 15.82 15.16 24.61
C ARG A 464 15.47 16.16 23.50
N THR A 465 14.33 16.00 22.84
CA THR A 465 13.67 17.13 22.16
C THR A 465 12.28 17.36 22.76
N ASP A 466 11.86 18.62 22.80
CA ASP A 466 10.61 19.04 23.40
C ASP A 466 9.43 18.73 22.49
N ASP A 467 9.16 17.44 22.24
CA ASP A 467 8.14 17.01 21.26
C ASP A 467 6.89 16.38 21.90
N VAL A 468 5.64 16.50 21.39
CA VAL A 468 4.45 15.88 22.08
C VAL A 468 4.49 14.34 22.00
N SER A 469 5.50 13.79 21.30
CA SER A 469 6.16 12.53 21.63
C SER A 469 6.31 12.28 23.13
N ARG A 470 6.36 13.31 23.98
CA ARG A 470 6.22 13.21 25.44
C ARG A 470 4.92 12.56 25.90
N TYR A 471 3.73 13.07 25.55
CA TYR A 471 2.46 12.49 26.02
C TYR A 471 2.25 11.05 25.57
N ILE A 472 3.03 10.68 24.57
CA ILE A 472 3.03 9.44 23.85
C ILE A 472 4.08 8.52 24.45
N GLY A 473 5.36 8.76 24.13
CA GLY A 473 6.55 8.04 24.53
C GLY A 473 6.68 7.94 26.04
N THR A 474 6.17 8.92 26.80
CA THR A 474 6.11 8.78 28.26
C THR A 474 4.99 7.84 28.70
N LEU A 475 3.84 7.77 28.02
CA LEU A 475 2.78 6.80 28.34
C LEU A 475 3.06 5.41 27.74
N VAL A 476 3.82 5.34 26.65
CA VAL A 476 4.49 4.15 26.11
C VAL A 476 5.48 3.60 27.12
N CYS A 477 6.47 4.41 27.51
CA CYS A 477 7.48 4.01 28.46
C CYS A 477 6.82 3.70 29.80
N ARG A 478 5.79 4.43 30.25
CA ARG A 478 5.01 4.06 31.44
C ARG A 478 4.20 2.77 31.25
N ALA A 479 3.65 2.46 30.07
CA ALA A 479 2.94 1.21 29.82
C ALA A 479 3.90 0.01 29.75
N ILE A 480 5.04 0.14 29.08
CA ILE A 480 6.10 -0.87 29.04
C ILE A 480 6.73 -1.03 30.43
N VAL A 481 7.07 0.07 31.11
CA VAL A 481 7.64 0.04 32.46
C VAL A 481 6.64 -0.50 33.46
N ALA A 482 5.34 -0.19 33.40
CA ALA A 482 4.32 -0.81 34.26
C ALA A 482 3.99 -2.27 33.87
N LEU A 483 4.30 -2.71 32.64
CA LEU A 483 4.32 -4.13 32.26
C LEU A 483 5.61 -4.86 32.70
N LEU A 484 6.63 -4.12 33.17
CA LEU A 484 7.92 -4.63 33.66
C LEU A 484 8.18 -4.36 35.15
N GLN A 485 7.37 -3.50 35.80
CA GLN A 485 7.44 -3.10 37.21
C GLN A 485 6.05 -3.21 37.82
N GLY A 486 5.91 -4.09 38.82
CA GLY A 486 4.65 -4.35 39.50
C GLY A 486 4.16 -3.19 40.39
N PRO A 487 2.91 -3.25 40.89
CA PRO A 487 2.29 -2.17 41.63
C PRO A 487 2.91 -1.96 43.02
N SER A 488 3.16 -0.70 43.36
CA SER A 488 3.53 -0.22 44.71
C SER A 488 2.37 0.57 45.34
N VAL A 489 2.39 0.73 46.67
CA VAL A 489 1.25 1.20 47.48
C VAL A 489 1.54 2.56 48.12
N GLY A 490 0.57 3.48 48.07
CA GLY A 490 0.60 4.79 48.74
C GLY A 490 -0.82 5.39 48.89
N PRO A 491 -1.12 6.14 49.97
CA PRO A 491 -2.51 6.37 50.41
C PRO A 491 -3.20 7.63 49.84
N ALA A 492 -4.51 7.74 50.08
CA ALA A 492 -5.42 8.75 49.54
C ALA A 492 -6.02 9.69 50.62
N ARG A 493 -6.84 10.66 50.18
CA ARG A 493 -7.82 11.40 51.00
C ARG A 493 -9.05 11.78 50.16
N ASP A 494 -10.20 11.24 50.56
CA ASP A 494 -11.54 11.85 50.74
C ASP A 494 -11.91 13.13 49.95
N SER A 495 -13.12 13.33 49.39
CA SER A 495 -14.37 12.53 49.18
C SER A 495 -15.36 13.42 48.37
N PRO A 496 -16.68 13.16 48.20
CA PRO A 496 -17.47 11.92 48.27
C PRO A 496 -18.43 11.69 47.07
N VAL A 497 -18.50 10.47 46.52
CA VAL A 497 -19.76 9.85 46.03
C VAL A 497 -19.70 8.35 46.32
N LEU A 498 -20.61 7.84 47.16
CA LEU A 498 -20.84 6.40 47.35
C LEU A 498 -21.92 5.94 46.35
N GLY A 499 -21.97 4.72 45.82
CA GLY A 499 -21.12 3.54 46.05
C GLY A 499 -21.89 2.39 46.69
N TRP A 500 -21.61 1.14 46.30
CA TRP A 500 -21.41 -0.02 47.18
C TRP A 500 -20.96 -1.26 46.38
N LEU A 501 -20.23 -2.17 47.04
CA LEU A 501 -19.69 -3.41 46.49
C LEU A 501 -20.48 -4.63 47.02
N GLY A 502 -20.51 -5.74 46.27
CA GLY A 502 -21.17 -7.00 46.68
C GLY A 502 -20.23 -8.20 46.53
N PHE A 503 -20.11 -9.02 47.57
CA PHE A 503 -19.16 -10.13 47.63
C PHE A 503 -19.79 -11.48 47.23
N ARG A 504 -19.05 -12.24 46.42
CA ARG A 504 -18.72 -13.68 46.56
C ARG A 504 -19.79 -14.67 47.11
N ALA A 505 -20.06 -15.68 46.27
CA ALA A 505 -20.54 -17.05 46.57
C ALA A 505 -22.03 -17.29 46.91
N LEU A 506 -22.63 -18.29 46.24
CA LEU A 506 -23.21 -19.53 46.82
C LEU A 506 -23.82 -20.43 45.71
N TYR A 507 -23.83 -21.76 45.95
CA TYR A 507 -24.57 -22.86 45.28
C TYR A 507 -24.46 -23.00 43.73
N LYS A 508 -24.21 -24.17 43.11
CA LYS A 508 -24.62 -25.59 43.31
C LYS A 508 -26.04 -25.89 42.79
N SER A 509 -26.12 -26.91 41.93
CA SER A 509 -27.21 -27.22 40.98
C SER A 509 -28.59 -27.49 41.61
N PRO A 510 -29.66 -27.32 40.82
CA PRO A 510 -30.55 -28.47 40.60
C PRO A 510 -30.85 -28.82 39.12
N LYS A 511 -30.82 -30.12 38.83
CA LYS A 511 -31.66 -30.83 37.84
C LYS A 511 -32.89 -31.38 38.58
N PRO A 512 -33.89 -32.00 37.92
CA PRO A 512 -34.58 -31.67 36.66
C PRO A 512 -36.12 -31.68 36.88
N ARG A 513 -36.96 -31.67 35.81
CA ARG A 513 -38.20 -32.49 35.59
C ARG A 513 -39.07 -31.89 34.41
N PRO A 514 -40.06 -32.59 33.83
CA PRO A 514 -39.78 -33.62 32.82
C PRO A 514 -40.76 -33.68 31.60
N GLY A 515 -40.52 -34.63 30.70
CA GLY A 515 -41.50 -35.15 29.72
C GLY A 515 -41.34 -34.59 28.31
N SER A 516 -41.59 -35.34 27.23
CA SER A 516 -41.73 -36.80 27.03
C SER A 516 -41.79 -37.05 25.50
N SER A 517 -41.32 -38.15 24.91
CA SER A 517 -40.62 -39.36 25.40
C SER A 517 -39.84 -40.01 24.22
N ARG A 518 -39.15 -41.14 24.44
CA ARG A 518 -38.27 -41.78 23.45
C ARG A 518 -39.03 -42.58 22.36
N GLY A 519 -38.92 -42.16 21.09
CA GLY A 519 -39.03 -43.02 19.88
C GLY A 519 -40.30 -43.88 19.74
N PRO A 520 -40.26 -44.99 18.95
CA PRO A 520 -39.18 -45.46 18.07
C PRO A 520 -39.63 -45.74 16.61
N LEU A 521 -38.66 -46.20 15.79
CA LEU A 521 -38.78 -47.16 14.67
C LEU A 521 -40.14 -47.35 13.92
N ALA A 522 -40.20 -46.75 12.72
CA ALA A 522 -40.35 -47.44 11.42
C ALA A 522 -41.67 -48.14 10.97
N ARG A 523 -41.90 -48.00 9.63
CA ARG A 523 -42.53 -48.92 8.64
C ARG A 523 -44.07 -48.96 8.44
N ILE A 524 -44.44 -49.01 7.14
CA ILE A 524 -45.63 -49.67 6.51
C ILE A 524 -46.99 -48.95 6.74
N PRO A 525 -48.03 -49.05 5.86
CA PRO A 525 -48.18 -49.75 4.56
C PRO A 525 -48.52 -48.84 3.34
N LEU A 526 -48.76 -49.50 2.19
CA LEU A 526 -49.39 -48.97 0.97
C LEU A 526 -50.90 -48.72 1.15
N SER A 527 -51.51 -47.96 0.22
CA SER A 527 -52.76 -48.40 -0.44
C SER A 527 -53.02 -47.68 -1.78
N PHE A 528 -53.52 -48.43 -2.77
CA PHE A 528 -54.19 -48.01 -4.01
C PHE A 528 -55.57 -48.69 -4.00
N PRO A 529 -56.63 -48.11 -4.60
CA PRO A 529 -57.06 -48.53 -5.96
C PRO A 529 -57.85 -47.43 -6.75
N PRO A 530 -58.46 -47.71 -7.92
CA PRO A 530 -57.98 -48.48 -9.08
C PRO A 530 -58.05 -47.68 -10.41
N ALA A 531 -57.70 -48.33 -11.53
CA ALA A 531 -57.55 -47.75 -12.88
C ALA A 531 -58.83 -47.74 -13.75
N SER A 532 -58.75 -47.08 -14.92
CA SER A 532 -59.54 -47.40 -16.11
C SER A 532 -58.76 -47.21 -17.43
N HIS A 533 -58.48 -48.33 -18.11
CA HIS A 533 -58.15 -48.59 -19.53
C HIS A 533 -57.80 -47.45 -20.52
N GLY A 534 -56.79 -47.68 -21.39
CA GLY A 534 -56.60 -46.88 -22.62
C GLY A 534 -55.26 -47.00 -23.37
N THR A 535 -54.86 -48.19 -23.83
CA THR A 535 -53.70 -48.41 -24.75
C THR A 535 -54.15 -49.17 -26.01
N PRO A 536 -53.37 -49.27 -27.12
CA PRO A 536 -51.99 -48.82 -27.34
C PRO A 536 -51.77 -47.97 -28.62
N GLY A 537 -50.54 -47.46 -28.80
CA GLY A 537 -50.06 -46.90 -30.07
C GLY A 537 -48.52 -46.86 -30.11
N LEU A 538 -47.90 -47.61 -31.02
CA LEU A 538 -46.45 -47.74 -31.16
C LEU A 538 -46.00 -47.06 -32.46
N GLY A 539 -45.06 -46.10 -32.41
CA GLY A 539 -44.67 -45.35 -33.63
C GLY A 539 -43.48 -44.40 -33.47
N THR A 540 -42.31 -44.89 -33.89
CA THR A 540 -41.16 -44.20 -34.53
C THR A 540 -40.93 -42.67 -34.43
N ALA A 541 -39.65 -42.32 -34.28
CA ALA A 541 -39.11 -40.95 -34.22
C ALA A 541 -39.54 -40.01 -35.38
N GLY A 542 -39.70 -38.73 -35.02
CA GLY A 542 -39.89 -37.59 -35.92
C GLY A 542 -39.16 -36.33 -35.39
N ARG A 543 -39.00 -35.29 -36.21
CA ARG A 543 -38.07 -34.18 -35.95
C ARG A 543 -38.73 -32.80 -36.17
N MET A 544 -38.53 -31.91 -35.18
CA MET A 544 -38.78 -30.46 -35.22
C MET A 544 -40.22 -29.99 -35.47
N ASP A 545 -40.69 -29.07 -34.62
CA ASP A 545 -41.06 -27.76 -35.15
C ASP A 545 -40.84 -26.63 -34.12
N LYS A 546 -40.96 -25.36 -34.53
CA LYS A 546 -40.79 -24.16 -33.69
C LYS A 546 -41.99 -23.21 -33.77
N GLY A 547 -42.51 -22.74 -32.63
CA GLY A 547 -43.41 -21.57 -32.59
C GLY A 547 -43.99 -21.31 -31.19
N ALA A 548 -44.13 -20.02 -30.82
CA ALA A 548 -44.76 -19.49 -29.58
C ALA A 548 -44.31 -20.16 -28.25
N ALA A 549 -43.45 -19.60 -27.39
CA ALA A 549 -42.99 -18.23 -27.14
C ALA A 549 -44.02 -17.25 -26.50
N ALA A 550 -43.53 -16.53 -25.48
CA ALA A 550 -44.09 -15.35 -24.80
C ALA A 550 -45.25 -15.54 -23.77
N ALA A 551 -44.91 -15.93 -22.53
CA ALA A 551 -45.32 -15.25 -21.28
C ALA A 551 -44.76 -15.95 -20.02
N ASP A 552 -43.49 -15.69 -19.65
CA ASP A 552 -42.95 -15.72 -18.27
C ASP A 552 -41.42 -15.55 -18.31
N ASP A 553 -40.95 -14.30 -18.33
CA ASP A 553 -39.54 -13.92 -18.12
C ASP A 553 -39.45 -12.41 -17.87
N VAL A 554 -39.35 -11.99 -16.59
CA VAL A 554 -39.12 -10.59 -16.20
C VAL A 554 -38.09 -10.53 -15.07
N GLU A 555 -36.83 -10.29 -15.46
CA GLU A 555 -35.72 -9.80 -14.63
C GLU A 555 -35.32 -10.63 -13.39
N THR A 556 -35.28 -11.96 -13.52
CA THR A 556 -34.41 -12.82 -12.67
C THR A 556 -33.24 -13.40 -13.48
N GLY A 557 -32.54 -12.54 -14.22
CA GLY A 557 -31.58 -12.96 -15.26
C GLY A 557 -30.45 -11.98 -15.57
N ASP A 558 -30.03 -11.12 -14.63
CA ASP A 558 -28.79 -10.37 -14.78
C ASP A 558 -27.58 -11.31 -14.61
N TYR A 559 -26.86 -11.55 -15.70
CA TYR A 559 -25.72 -12.46 -15.75
C TYR A 559 -24.52 -11.85 -15.00
N GLU A 560 -24.30 -12.21 -13.72
CA GLU A 560 -23.00 -12.01 -13.07
C GLU A 560 -21.97 -12.93 -13.75
N GLU A 561 -21.30 -12.43 -14.80
CA GLU A 561 -20.13 -13.09 -15.41
C GLU A 561 -19.13 -13.46 -14.31
N GLU A 562 -18.65 -14.71 -14.27
CA GLU A 562 -17.62 -15.13 -13.31
C GLU A 562 -16.26 -14.52 -13.71
N HIS A 563 -16.08 -13.23 -13.39
CA HIS A 563 -14.94 -12.42 -13.78
C HIS A 563 -13.63 -13.17 -13.55
N GLU A 564 -12.90 -13.45 -14.64
CA GLU A 564 -11.73 -14.31 -14.54
C GLU A 564 -10.64 -13.60 -13.71
N ARG A 565 -10.48 -14.11 -12.49
CA ARG A 565 -9.50 -13.67 -11.51
C ARG A 565 -8.08 -13.96 -12.02
N THR A 566 -7.58 -13.08 -12.89
CA THR A 566 -6.30 -13.20 -13.60
C THR A 566 -5.13 -12.66 -12.80
N GLY A 567 -5.37 -12.12 -11.60
CA GLY A 567 -4.35 -11.46 -10.81
C GLY A 567 -3.16 -12.37 -10.59
N THR A 568 -1.98 -11.94 -11.04
CA THR A 568 -0.71 -12.63 -10.81
C THR A 568 -0.02 -11.99 -9.63
N VAL A 569 1.06 -12.56 -9.12
CA VAL A 569 1.83 -11.84 -8.10
C VAL A 569 2.53 -10.57 -8.62
N TRP A 570 2.54 -10.28 -9.92
CA TRP A 570 3.04 -9.02 -10.50
C TRP A 570 1.97 -8.05 -10.94
N THR A 571 0.74 -8.49 -11.23
CA THR A 571 -0.39 -7.57 -10.98
C THR A 571 -0.50 -7.35 -9.49
N ALA A 572 -0.07 -8.29 -8.65
CA ALA A 572 0.36 -8.14 -7.25
C ALA A 572 1.75 -7.50 -7.06
N THR A 573 2.25 -6.83 -8.11
CA THR A 573 3.12 -5.65 -8.03
C THR A 573 2.52 -4.38 -8.65
N ALA A 574 1.33 -4.51 -9.24
CA ALA A 574 0.77 -3.62 -10.23
C ALA A 574 -0.81 -3.43 -10.19
N HIS A 575 -1.50 -3.71 -9.08
CA HIS A 575 -2.86 -3.34 -8.64
C HIS A 575 -2.93 -2.67 -7.23
N ILE A 576 -1.90 -1.88 -7.00
CA ILE A 576 -1.17 -1.28 -5.87
C ILE A 576 -0.90 0.42 -5.78
N VAL A 577 -0.34 1.57 -6.56
CA VAL A 577 -0.23 2.39 -8.06
C VAL A 577 -1.41 3.24 -8.92
N THR A 578 -2.79 3.10 -9.00
CA THR A 578 -3.97 3.87 -9.59
C THR A 578 -5.22 4.41 -8.83
N ALA A 579 -5.70 3.78 -7.76
CA ALA A 579 -6.94 4.16 -7.02
C ALA A 579 -6.73 5.04 -5.75
N VAL A 580 -5.66 4.70 -5.04
CA VAL A 580 -5.17 4.86 -3.65
C VAL A 580 -4.31 6.09 -3.36
N ILE A 581 -2.98 5.99 -3.39
CA ILE A 581 -1.98 7.03 -3.11
C ILE A 581 -1.99 8.16 -4.11
N GLY A 582 -1.55 9.31 -3.65
CA GLY A 582 -1.88 10.46 -4.42
C GLY A 582 -1.54 11.76 -3.74
N SER A 583 -2.54 12.27 -3.03
CA SER A 583 -2.48 13.68 -2.67
C SER A 583 -1.37 13.99 -1.66
N GLY A 584 -0.86 12.99 -0.95
CA GLY A 584 -0.01 13.20 0.21
C GLY A 584 1.27 13.92 -0.13
N VAL A 585 1.90 13.59 -1.28
CA VAL A 585 3.29 13.90 -1.69
C VAL A 585 3.60 15.36 -1.94
N LEU A 586 2.94 16.23 -1.23
CA LEU A 586 3.01 17.65 -1.41
C LEU A 586 3.45 18.30 -0.09
N ALA A 587 3.14 17.69 1.06
CA ALA A 587 3.14 18.33 2.38
C ALA A 587 4.27 18.01 3.38
N LEU A 588 4.43 16.75 3.78
CA LEU A 588 5.34 16.23 4.78
C LEU A 588 6.83 16.53 4.62
N ALA A 589 7.32 17.53 3.90
CA ALA A 589 8.73 17.96 3.92
C ALA A 589 8.94 19.29 4.58
N TRP A 590 7.84 19.98 4.72
CA TRP A 590 7.54 20.55 6.01
C TRP A 590 7.54 19.50 7.17
N SER A 591 7.58 18.20 6.86
CA SER A 591 8.00 17.08 7.71
C SER A 591 9.36 16.35 7.40
N VAL A 592 10.34 16.90 6.65
CA VAL A 592 11.68 17.15 7.25
C VAL A 592 11.84 18.71 7.49
N ALA A 593 10.83 19.53 7.90
CA ALA A 593 11.00 20.88 8.52
C ALA A 593 11.02 21.10 10.05
N GLN A 594 10.51 20.29 11.00
CA GLN A 594 10.52 20.36 12.52
C GLN A 594 11.35 19.37 13.56
N LEU A 595 12.18 18.29 13.32
CA LEU A 595 13.05 17.38 14.15
C LEU A 595 14.28 16.60 13.47
N GLY A 596 14.31 16.09 12.21
CA GLY A 596 15.45 16.38 11.25
C GLY A 596 16.19 15.34 10.37
N TRP A 597 17.41 15.68 9.89
CA TRP A 597 18.27 14.80 9.03
C TRP A 597 18.46 13.40 9.63
N VAL A 598 18.44 13.30 10.96
CA VAL A 598 18.49 12.04 11.70
C VAL A 598 17.07 11.59 12.00
N ALA A 599 16.37 12.17 12.99
CA ALA A 599 15.03 11.75 13.42
C ALA A 599 13.90 12.04 12.41
N GLY A 600 14.25 12.25 11.15
CA GLY A 600 13.46 12.15 9.95
C GLY A 600 13.64 10.74 9.39
N PRO A 601 14.67 10.40 8.58
CA PRO A 601 14.95 9.00 8.22
C PRO A 601 14.94 8.01 9.40
N LEU A 602 15.38 8.48 10.58
CA LEU A 602 15.33 7.84 11.90
C LEU A 602 14.07 8.19 12.73
N ALA A 603 13.00 8.60 12.07
CA ALA A 603 11.60 8.51 12.47
C ALA A 603 10.85 7.53 11.57
N LEU A 604 11.49 6.74 10.70
CA LEU A 604 10.86 6.15 9.53
C LEU A 604 11.09 4.64 9.31
N ALA A 605 12.21 3.96 9.58
CA ALA A 605 12.19 2.45 9.57
C ALA A 605 11.57 1.73 10.75
N GLY A 606 10.90 2.46 11.60
CA GLY A 606 10.06 1.85 12.61
C GLY A 606 8.81 1.47 11.96
N PHE A 607 8.31 2.46 11.26
CA PHE A 607 7.67 2.33 10.01
C PHE A 607 8.35 1.37 9.04
N ALA A 608 9.29 0.44 9.43
CA ALA A 608 9.29 -1.00 9.10
C ALA A 608 9.56 -2.26 9.98
N CYS A 609 9.78 -2.29 11.30
CA CYS A 609 9.79 -3.60 12.04
C CYS A 609 8.39 -4.22 12.38
N VAL A 610 7.34 -3.95 11.57
CA VAL A 610 6.00 -3.64 12.13
C VAL A 610 4.74 -4.15 11.42
N THR A 611 4.41 -3.71 10.20
CA THR A 611 3.75 -4.62 9.25
C THR A 611 4.67 -5.78 8.90
N TYR A 612 5.85 -5.91 9.52
CA TYR A 612 6.81 -7.00 9.38
C TYR A 612 7.80 -6.87 10.58
N TYR A 613 7.70 -7.37 11.84
CA TYR A 613 7.18 -8.63 12.63
C TYR A 613 4.35 -9.02 13.65
N THR A 614 3.32 -8.08 13.66
CA THR A 614 1.85 -8.09 13.86
C THR A 614 1.02 -8.34 12.60
N SER A 615 1.64 -8.67 11.47
CA SER A 615 0.98 -8.63 10.17
C SER A 615 1.24 -9.77 9.20
N THR A 616 2.16 -10.68 9.51
CA THR A 616 2.09 -12.14 9.24
C THR A 616 0.72 -12.67 9.58
N LEU A 617 0.24 -12.11 10.69
CA LEU A 617 -0.93 -12.48 11.44
C LEU A 617 -2.16 -12.48 10.58
N LEU A 618 -2.19 -11.52 9.69
CA LEU A 618 -3.41 -11.11 9.09
C LEU A 618 -3.24 -10.37 7.78
N ALA A 619 -2.32 -10.68 6.91
CA ALA A 619 -1.34 -11.71 6.81
C ALA A 619 -1.95 -13.08 6.50
N ASN A 620 -2.45 -13.75 7.53
CA ASN A 620 -3.24 -14.96 7.41
C ASN A 620 -4.74 -14.54 7.30
N ALA A 621 -5.17 -13.77 6.23
CA ALA A 621 -6.37 -12.86 6.01
C ALA A 621 -7.72 -12.92 5.09
N TYR A 622 -8.19 -13.98 4.41
CA TYR A 622 -9.47 -14.40 3.76
C TYR A 622 -9.43 -15.97 3.62
N ARG A 623 -9.36 -16.71 4.75
CA ARG A 623 -9.45 -18.19 5.01
C ARG A 623 -10.53 -18.52 6.26
N ALA A 624 -11.79 -19.28 6.38
CA ALA A 624 -12.60 -20.60 6.87
C ALA A 624 -12.18 -22.18 7.00
N PRO A 625 -12.64 -22.98 7.98
CA PRO A 625 -11.90 -24.09 8.66
C PRO A 625 -10.41 -24.03 9.06
N HIS A 626 -9.45 -23.76 8.16
CA HIS A 626 -8.00 -23.67 8.45
C HIS A 626 -7.22 -22.81 7.39
N PRO A 627 -5.98 -22.23 7.59
CA PRO A 627 -5.31 -21.21 6.74
C PRO A 627 -5.33 -21.33 5.21
N VAL A 628 -5.76 -22.47 4.67
CA VAL A 628 -5.61 -22.87 3.27
C VAL A 628 -6.90 -23.50 2.68
N THR A 629 -8.03 -23.68 3.40
CA THR A 629 -8.97 -24.80 3.08
C THR A 629 -10.51 -24.67 2.97
N GLY A 630 -11.23 -23.64 3.41
CA GLY A 630 -12.71 -23.51 3.30
C GLY A 630 -13.22 -22.50 2.26
N ASP A 631 -14.26 -21.75 2.60
CA ASP A 631 -15.10 -20.83 1.77
C ASP A 631 -14.83 -19.33 1.93
N ARG A 632 -15.14 -18.54 0.91
CA ARG A 632 -14.73 -17.13 0.77
C ARG A 632 -15.67 -16.20 1.50
N ASN A 633 -15.12 -15.11 2.00
CA ASN A 633 -15.77 -13.82 1.92
C ASN A 633 -14.88 -12.84 1.10
N ARG A 634 -15.16 -11.51 1.04
CA ARG A 634 -14.76 -10.68 -0.13
C ARG A 634 -14.37 -9.18 -0.02
N THR A 635 -14.62 -8.41 1.05
CA THR A 635 -14.16 -6.99 1.22
C THR A 635 -13.81 -6.72 2.68
N TYR A 636 -13.11 -5.63 3.00
CA TYR A 636 -12.19 -5.50 4.15
C TYR A 636 -12.24 -6.61 5.17
N MET A 637 -13.33 -6.61 5.90
CA MET A 637 -13.49 -7.09 7.24
C MET A 637 -13.82 -8.49 7.30
N ASP A 638 -13.95 -9.17 6.16
CA ASP A 638 -14.94 -10.21 6.09
C ASP A 638 -14.59 -11.42 6.95
N ALA A 639 -13.49 -11.35 7.71
CA ALA A 639 -13.40 -12.02 9.01
C ALA A 639 -13.09 -11.24 10.33
N VAL A 640 -13.87 -10.22 10.73
CA VAL A 640 -14.17 -9.95 12.17
C VAL A 640 -15.11 -10.95 12.69
N ARG A 641 -16.18 -11.08 11.93
CA ARG A 641 -17.43 -11.30 12.58
C ARG A 641 -17.43 -12.78 13.04
N SER A 642 -16.70 -13.63 12.31
CA SER A 642 -15.37 -14.29 12.56
C SER A 642 -14.60 -14.20 13.90
N TYR A 643 -13.33 -13.73 13.89
CA TYR A 643 -12.40 -13.91 15.03
C TYR A 643 -12.90 -13.33 16.33
N LEU A 644 -13.46 -12.12 16.22
CA LEU A 644 -13.67 -11.19 17.32
C LEU A 644 -15.16 -10.76 17.35
N SER A 645 -15.48 -9.68 18.05
CA SER A 645 -16.86 -9.40 18.46
C SER A 645 -17.62 -8.34 17.65
N PRO A 646 -18.97 -8.30 17.76
CA PRO A 646 -19.81 -7.23 17.22
C PRO A 646 -19.48 -5.82 17.71
N ARG A 647 -18.84 -5.70 18.86
CA ARG A 647 -18.46 -4.40 19.43
C ARG A 647 -17.25 -3.83 18.73
N GLU A 648 -16.26 -4.70 18.54
CA GLU A 648 -15.08 -4.41 17.75
C GLU A 648 -15.58 -3.90 16.39
N VAL A 649 -16.47 -4.65 15.73
CA VAL A 649 -17.17 -4.25 14.48
C VAL A 649 -17.81 -2.88 14.45
N PHE A 650 -18.31 -2.39 15.57
CA PHE A 650 -18.87 -1.05 15.57
C PHE A 650 -17.79 0.04 15.71
N MET A 651 -16.80 -0.17 16.59
CA MET A 651 -15.69 0.78 16.85
C MET A 651 -14.99 1.27 15.59
N CYS A 652 -15.08 0.46 14.55
CA CYS A 652 -14.23 0.57 13.41
C CYS A 652 -15.03 0.58 12.08
N GLY A 653 -16.34 0.30 12.08
CA GLY A 653 -17.20 0.89 11.06
C GLY A 653 -17.06 2.42 11.10
N ILE A 654 -16.94 2.98 12.31
CA ILE A 654 -16.62 4.38 12.56
C ILE A 654 -15.28 4.77 11.93
N ALA A 655 -14.18 4.17 12.39
CA ALA A 655 -12.86 4.61 11.95
C ALA A 655 -12.61 4.35 10.45
N GLN A 656 -13.39 3.46 9.80
CA GLN A 656 -13.45 3.36 8.34
C GLN A 656 -14.15 4.55 7.66
N TYR A 657 -15.31 5.00 8.14
CA TYR A 657 -16.11 5.98 7.37
C TYR A 657 -15.87 7.44 7.72
N VAL A 658 -15.43 7.74 8.96
CA VAL A 658 -14.78 9.03 9.32
C VAL A 658 -13.71 9.39 8.29
N ASN A 659 -13.12 8.35 7.74
CA ASN A 659 -11.91 8.37 6.98
C ASN A 659 -12.13 8.48 5.48
N LEU A 660 -12.88 7.54 4.93
CA LEU A 660 -13.29 7.52 3.52
C LEU A 660 -13.69 8.91 3.03
N TRP A 661 -14.51 9.54 3.86
CA TRP A 661 -14.96 10.89 3.71
C TRP A 661 -13.84 11.94 3.87
N GLY A 662 -13.08 11.91 4.97
CA GLY A 662 -12.01 12.86 5.24
C GLY A 662 -10.92 12.91 4.16
N THR A 663 -10.66 11.81 3.49
CA THR A 663 -9.65 11.80 2.43
C THR A 663 -10.05 12.59 1.21
N MET A 664 -11.31 12.50 0.83
CA MET A 664 -11.86 13.37 -0.20
C MET A 664 -11.77 14.84 0.21
N VAL A 665 -11.82 15.17 1.51
CA VAL A 665 -11.53 16.52 2.03
C VAL A 665 -10.08 16.88 1.74
N GLY A 666 -9.11 16.03 2.12
CA GLY A 666 -7.70 16.22 1.83
C GLY A 666 -7.42 16.41 0.33
N TYR A 667 -8.04 15.60 -0.53
CA TYR A 667 -7.89 15.65 -2.00
C TYR A 667 -8.48 16.95 -2.56
N THR A 668 -9.59 17.42 -2.01
CA THR A 668 -10.24 18.69 -2.38
C THR A 668 -9.39 19.90 -2.01
N ILE A 669 -8.78 19.91 -0.80
CA ILE A 669 -7.79 20.90 -0.40
C ILE A 669 -6.60 20.87 -1.36
N THR A 670 -6.07 19.67 -1.63
CA THR A 670 -4.85 19.47 -2.43
C THR A 670 -4.99 19.99 -3.87
N ALA A 671 -6.04 19.57 -4.59
CA ALA A 671 -6.26 19.98 -5.99
C ALA A 671 -6.47 21.49 -6.11
N THR A 672 -7.05 22.10 -5.07
CA THR A 672 -7.24 23.56 -4.99
C THR A 672 -5.90 24.29 -4.94
N ILE A 673 -4.99 23.87 -4.06
CA ILE A 673 -3.67 24.49 -3.89
C ILE A 673 -2.88 24.45 -5.21
N SER A 674 -2.97 23.34 -5.95
CA SER A 674 -2.28 23.22 -7.24
C SER A 674 -2.92 23.98 -8.40
N MET A 675 -4.24 24.19 -8.40
CA MET A 675 -4.88 25.14 -9.33
C MET A 675 -4.54 26.60 -8.99
N VAL A 676 -4.34 26.93 -7.72
CA VAL A 676 -3.86 28.25 -7.28
C VAL A 676 -2.46 28.50 -7.84
N ALA A 677 -1.54 27.55 -7.69
CA ALA A 677 -0.17 27.68 -8.19
C ALA A 677 -0.07 27.83 -9.72
N ILE A 678 -0.81 27.06 -10.51
CA ILE A 678 -0.86 27.25 -11.97
C ILE A 678 -1.34 28.67 -12.30
N ARG A 679 -2.42 29.14 -11.66
CA ARG A 679 -2.93 30.50 -11.92
C ARG A 679 -1.94 31.59 -11.54
N GLN A 680 -1.17 31.39 -10.47
CA GLN A 680 -0.13 32.33 -10.06
C GLN A 680 1.05 32.32 -11.04
N SER A 681 1.55 31.13 -11.44
CA SER A 681 2.54 30.95 -12.51
C SER A 681 2.14 31.64 -13.82
N ASP A 682 0.92 31.40 -14.30
CA ASP A 682 0.38 31.97 -15.53
C ASP A 682 0.17 33.50 -15.43
N CYS A 683 -0.16 34.01 -14.24
CA CYS A 683 -0.34 35.43 -13.95
C CYS A 683 1.00 36.20 -13.91
N PHE A 684 1.99 35.71 -13.14
CA PHE A 684 3.33 36.31 -13.08
C PHE A 684 4.03 36.30 -14.45
N ARG A 685 3.78 35.28 -15.29
CA ARG A 685 4.30 35.21 -16.66
C ARG A 685 3.73 36.30 -17.57
N ARG A 686 2.43 36.61 -17.45
CA ARG A 686 1.73 37.59 -18.31
C ARG A 686 1.96 39.03 -17.86
N ASN A 687 2.01 39.26 -16.54
CA ASN A 687 1.99 40.59 -15.93
C ASN A 687 3.34 41.00 -15.31
N GLY A 688 4.33 40.10 -15.31
CA GLY A 688 5.63 40.30 -14.67
C GLY A 688 5.63 39.92 -13.18
N ALA A 689 6.82 39.73 -12.62
CA ALA A 689 7.04 39.25 -11.25
C ALA A 689 6.58 40.22 -10.14
N GLY A 690 6.22 41.46 -10.48
CA GLY A 690 5.69 42.47 -9.54
C GLY A 690 4.16 42.57 -9.49
N ALA A 691 3.43 41.70 -10.18
CA ALA A 691 1.97 41.75 -10.26
C ALA A 691 1.26 41.14 -9.03
N HIS A 692 0.18 41.77 -8.56
CA HIS A 692 -0.69 41.16 -7.55
C HIS A 692 -1.53 40.03 -8.16
N CYS A 693 -1.07 38.79 -7.97
CA CYS A 693 -1.68 37.58 -8.52
C CYS A 693 -2.53 36.82 -7.48
N ASP A 694 -3.57 37.48 -6.96
CA ASP A 694 -4.50 36.90 -5.99
C ASP A 694 -5.41 35.84 -6.66
N ALA A 695 -5.24 34.57 -6.29
CA ALA A 695 -6.09 33.48 -6.75
C ALA A 695 -7.04 33.00 -5.63
N SER A 696 -8.34 33.23 -5.77
CA SER A 696 -9.33 32.74 -4.81
C SER A 696 -9.46 31.22 -4.87
N GLY A 697 -8.70 30.53 -4.01
CA GLY A 697 -8.74 29.08 -3.86
C GLY A 697 -10.15 28.55 -3.56
N THR A 698 -10.98 29.27 -2.82
CA THR A 698 -12.40 28.91 -2.59
C THR A 698 -13.19 28.70 -3.89
N VAL A 699 -12.94 29.50 -4.93
CA VAL A 699 -13.57 29.34 -6.26
C VAL A 699 -13.01 28.13 -7.01
N LEU A 700 -11.70 27.86 -6.88
CA LEU A 700 -11.05 26.69 -7.49
C LEU A 700 -11.47 25.40 -6.79
N MET A 701 -11.70 25.44 -5.47
CA MET A 701 -12.24 24.34 -4.68
C MET A 701 -13.66 23.99 -5.12
N LEU A 702 -14.49 25.00 -5.39
CA LEU A 702 -15.80 24.81 -6.03
C LEU A 702 -15.65 24.23 -7.45
N ALA A 703 -14.70 24.69 -8.26
CA ALA A 703 -14.48 24.16 -9.60
C ALA A 703 -14.07 22.67 -9.60
N PHE A 704 -13.12 22.27 -8.73
CA PHE A 704 -12.81 20.85 -8.51
C PHE A 704 -14.05 20.09 -8.03
N SER A 705 -14.81 20.65 -7.10
CA SER A 705 -16.01 20.01 -6.55
C SER A 705 -17.11 19.85 -7.60
N VAL A 706 -17.26 20.76 -8.56
CA VAL A 706 -18.19 20.60 -9.70
C VAL A 706 -17.71 19.49 -10.64
N VAL A 707 -16.41 19.42 -10.92
CA VAL A 707 -15.83 18.28 -11.66
C VAL A 707 -16.07 16.97 -10.92
N GLN A 708 -15.93 16.96 -9.59
CA GLN A 708 -16.35 15.81 -8.78
C GLN A 708 -17.84 15.55 -8.97
N VAL A 709 -18.77 16.44 -8.66
CA VAL A 709 -20.24 16.28 -8.85
C VAL A 709 -20.59 15.62 -10.20
N VAL A 710 -19.95 16.01 -11.30
CA VAL A 710 -20.23 15.49 -12.65
C VAL A 710 -19.68 14.07 -12.87
N LEU A 711 -18.41 13.82 -12.55
CA LEU A 711 -17.83 12.46 -12.63
C LEU A 711 -18.52 11.53 -11.63
N SER A 712 -18.96 12.11 -10.53
CA SER A 712 -19.85 11.58 -9.53
C SER A 712 -21.27 11.30 -10.01
N GLN A 713 -21.53 11.40 -11.31
CA GLN A 713 -22.70 10.83 -11.96
C GLN A 713 -22.45 9.57 -12.85
N PHE A 714 -21.30 8.87 -12.71
CA PHE A 714 -21.01 7.60 -13.43
C PHE A 714 -21.29 6.28 -12.67
N PRO A 715 -21.74 5.18 -13.32
CA PRO A 715 -22.45 4.10 -12.63
C PRO A 715 -21.67 3.35 -11.55
N GLY A 716 -20.35 3.34 -11.63
CA GLY A 716 -19.47 2.58 -10.78
C GLY A 716 -18.08 2.45 -11.42
N LEU A 717 -17.14 1.84 -10.69
CA LEU A 717 -15.72 1.87 -11.06
C LEU A 717 -15.43 1.45 -12.50
N GLU A 718 -15.99 0.37 -13.04
CA GLU A 718 -15.66 -0.06 -14.41
C GLU A 718 -16.02 0.98 -15.50
N HIS A 719 -16.95 1.90 -15.27
CA HIS A 719 -17.29 2.95 -16.25
C HIS A 719 -16.28 4.11 -16.21
N ILE A 720 -15.68 4.35 -15.05
CA ILE A 720 -14.58 5.32 -14.85
C ILE A 720 -13.21 4.63 -14.74
N THR A 721 -13.08 3.34 -15.08
CA THR A 721 -11.81 2.62 -14.90
C THR A 721 -10.68 3.31 -15.64
N TRP A 722 -10.87 3.69 -16.90
CA TRP A 722 -9.88 4.46 -17.67
C TRP A 722 -9.38 5.71 -16.90
N LEU A 723 -10.24 6.34 -16.09
CA LEU A 723 -9.90 7.48 -15.25
C LEU A 723 -8.97 7.07 -14.10
N SER A 724 -9.04 5.85 -13.57
CA SER A 724 -8.00 5.32 -12.67
C SER A 724 -6.71 4.94 -13.40
N VAL A 725 -6.70 4.66 -14.73
CA VAL A 725 -5.44 4.73 -15.51
C VAL A 725 -4.94 6.16 -15.56
N VAL A 726 -5.77 7.14 -15.89
CA VAL A 726 -5.29 8.51 -16.13
C VAL A 726 -4.85 9.16 -14.82
N ALA A 727 -5.67 9.00 -13.78
CA ALA A 727 -5.34 9.30 -12.40
C ALA A 727 -4.37 8.32 -11.76
N ALA A 728 -3.81 7.43 -12.55
CA ALA A 728 -2.40 7.19 -12.40
C ALA A 728 -1.70 6.93 -13.74
N VAL A 729 -1.55 7.95 -14.56
CA VAL A 729 -0.54 7.97 -15.64
C VAL A 729 -0.09 9.41 -15.78
N MET A 730 -1.08 10.32 -15.84
CA MET A 730 -0.88 11.73 -15.47
C MET A 730 -0.26 11.82 -14.12
N SER A 731 -0.60 10.90 -13.25
CA SER A 731 -0.04 10.98 -11.93
C SER A 731 1.47 10.80 -11.99
N PHE A 732 2.03 9.81 -12.70
CA PHE A 732 3.47 9.63 -13.06
C PHE A 732 3.96 10.75 -14.01
N ALA A 733 3.13 11.72 -14.39
CA ALA A 733 3.55 12.96 -15.02
C ALA A 733 3.67 14.11 -14.01
N TYR A 734 2.71 14.38 -13.09
CA TYR A 734 2.89 15.38 -12.00
C TYR A 734 3.99 15.07 -11.03
N SER A 735 4.53 13.91 -11.26
CA SER A 735 5.22 13.15 -10.31
C SER A 735 6.30 12.34 -10.98
N PHE A 736 6.63 12.44 -12.29
CA PHE A 736 8.03 12.22 -12.76
C PHE A 736 8.80 13.29 -13.44
N ILE A 737 8.12 14.35 -13.72
CA ILE A 737 8.68 15.54 -14.27
C ILE A 737 9.50 16.26 -13.17
N GLY A 738 10.30 15.56 -12.34
CA GLY A 738 11.22 16.20 -11.40
C GLY A 738 11.69 15.52 -10.13
N LEU A 739 12.76 14.78 -10.21
CA LEU A 739 13.76 14.76 -9.14
C LEU A 739 15.01 15.41 -9.77
N GLY A 740 15.18 15.14 -11.07
CA GLY A 740 15.10 16.05 -12.21
C GLY A 740 16.28 16.93 -12.52
N LEU A 741 16.43 17.21 -13.83
CA LEU A 741 17.45 18.07 -14.44
C LEU A 741 17.23 19.55 -14.11
N SER A 742 16.72 19.80 -12.90
CA SER A 742 17.28 20.76 -11.99
C SER A 742 18.80 20.85 -12.25
N VAL A 743 19.17 21.99 -12.84
CA VAL A 743 20.52 22.47 -13.15
C VAL A 743 20.45 24.00 -13.03
N GLY A 744 20.07 24.52 -11.85
CA GLY A 744 19.66 25.93 -11.73
C GLY A 744 19.56 26.57 -10.34
N GLN A 745 19.46 25.84 -9.23
CA GLN A 745 19.59 26.41 -7.86
C GLN A 745 20.04 25.41 -6.72
N TRP A 746 21.15 24.65 -6.89
CA TRP A 746 21.96 23.95 -5.85
C TRP A 746 23.24 23.26 -6.34
N VAL A 747 23.11 22.37 -7.33
CA VAL A 747 24.24 21.89 -8.14
C VAL A 747 24.80 23.09 -8.91
N SER A 748 23.92 24.03 -9.30
CA SER A 748 24.26 25.41 -9.64
C SER A 748 24.31 26.41 -8.46
N HIS A 749 23.71 26.15 -7.28
CA HIS A 749 24.22 26.77 -6.02
C HIS A 749 25.56 26.14 -5.57
N GLY A 750 26.30 25.54 -6.51
CA GLY A 750 27.72 25.24 -6.38
C GLY A 750 28.03 23.93 -5.66
N SER A 751 27.63 23.77 -4.40
CA SER A 751 27.62 22.48 -3.65
C SER A 751 27.44 22.62 -2.13
N GLY A 752 26.20 22.54 -1.61
CA GLY A 752 26.00 22.44 -0.15
C GLY A 752 24.62 21.96 0.29
N LEU A 753 24.53 20.84 1.03
CA LEU A 753 23.28 20.43 1.68
C LEU A 753 22.89 21.50 2.71
N GLY A 754 21.71 22.12 2.57
CA GLY A 754 21.17 23.04 3.58
C GLY A 754 20.40 22.35 4.70
N GLY A 755 19.87 23.15 5.63
CA GLY A 755 19.10 22.67 6.78
C GLY A 755 19.96 22.34 7.99
N ARG A 756 19.43 21.50 8.87
CA ARG A 756 20.05 21.20 10.18
C ARG A 756 20.00 19.69 10.52
N ILE A 757 20.40 19.33 11.73
CA ILE A 757 20.24 17.95 12.27
C ILE A 757 19.03 17.83 13.20
N ALA A 758 18.88 18.75 14.17
CA ALA A 758 17.74 18.85 15.10
C ALA A 758 16.88 20.13 14.93
N GLY A 759 17.27 20.98 13.96
CA GLY A 759 16.66 22.21 13.43
C GLY A 759 15.23 22.60 13.78
N ALA A 760 14.32 22.81 12.80
CA ALA A 760 13.62 24.11 12.76
C ALA A 760 13.19 24.59 14.12
N ALA A 761 13.70 25.78 14.43
CA ALA A 761 13.22 26.57 15.51
C ALA A 761 11.79 26.98 15.15
N ALA A 762 10.83 26.18 15.60
CA ALA A 762 9.52 26.72 15.92
C ALA A 762 9.67 27.76 17.04
N ALA A 763 8.71 28.68 17.15
CA ALA A 763 8.80 29.83 18.06
C ALA A 763 8.95 29.47 19.55
N SER A 764 8.72 28.22 19.94
CA SER A 764 9.00 27.73 21.29
C SER A 764 9.23 26.23 21.29
N SER A 765 9.81 25.71 22.37
CA SER A 765 9.77 24.28 22.70
C SER A 765 8.37 23.70 22.58
N THR A 766 7.29 24.43 22.91
CA THR A 766 5.90 23.94 22.78
C THR A 766 5.35 24.04 21.35
N LYS A 767 5.71 25.03 20.53
CA LYS A 767 5.35 25.00 19.11
C LYS A 767 6.24 24.04 18.33
N LYS A 768 7.42 23.69 18.82
CA LYS A 768 8.22 22.53 18.40
C LYS A 768 7.47 21.24 18.80
N LEU A 769 7.04 21.15 20.06
CA LEU A 769 6.13 20.13 20.63
C LEU A 769 4.95 19.84 19.73
N TRP A 770 4.22 20.89 19.34
CA TRP A 770 3.12 20.76 18.41
C TRP A 770 3.60 20.54 17.00
N ASN A 771 4.52 21.32 16.43
CA ASN A 771 5.12 21.09 15.11
C ASN A 771 5.78 19.73 14.95
N VAL A 772 5.95 18.99 16.03
CA VAL A 772 6.51 17.65 16.16
C VAL A 772 5.56 16.74 16.96
N LEU A 773 4.28 17.06 17.10
CA LEU A 773 3.19 16.14 16.73
C LEU A 773 2.34 16.67 15.56
N LEU A 774 2.96 17.59 14.83
CA LEU A 774 2.80 18.02 13.47
C LEU A 774 4.08 17.61 12.69
N ALA A 775 4.96 16.83 13.35
CA ALA A 775 6.11 16.12 12.78
C ALA A 775 6.57 14.84 13.51
N LEU A 776 6.58 14.64 14.85
CA LEU A 776 6.51 13.28 15.45
C LEU A 776 5.03 12.83 15.57
N GLY A 777 4.15 13.45 14.81
CA GLY A 777 2.71 13.57 14.96
C GLY A 777 1.75 12.65 14.23
N ASN A 778 0.89 13.25 13.44
CA ASN A 778 0.13 12.55 12.44
C ASN A 778 0.95 11.57 11.58
N ILE A 779 1.23 10.30 11.94
CA ILE A 779 1.61 9.22 10.98
C ILE A 779 0.59 8.07 10.73
N ALA A 780 0.30 7.95 9.42
CA ALA A 780 -0.38 7.04 8.50
C ALA A 780 -0.50 7.50 6.94
N PHE A 781 -0.78 8.74 6.36
CA PHE A 781 -0.26 9.47 5.03
C PHE A 781 0.62 8.83 3.95
N ALA A 782 0.54 7.53 3.76
CA ALA A 782 0.64 6.76 2.54
C ALA A 782 0.62 5.25 2.84
N TYR A 783 0.53 4.94 4.13
CA TYR A 783 1.36 3.92 4.69
C TYR A 783 0.86 3.19 5.91
N THR A 784 -0.14 3.69 6.59
CA THR A 784 -1.34 2.86 6.61
C THR A 784 -1.61 2.46 5.16
N PHE A 785 -1.76 1.21 4.79
CA PHE A 785 -2.20 0.93 3.42
C PHE A 785 -3.33 -0.08 3.32
N ALA A 786 -3.42 -0.95 4.30
CA ALA A 786 -4.23 -2.14 4.29
C ALA A 786 -5.74 -1.84 4.41
N GLU A 787 -6.22 -0.70 3.90
CA GLU A 787 -7.47 -0.79 3.17
C GLU A 787 -7.42 -1.88 2.14
N VAL A 788 -6.99 -1.59 0.92
CA VAL A 788 -7.51 -2.22 -0.27
C VAL A 788 -6.94 -3.63 -0.14
N LEU A 789 -7.76 -4.65 0.23
CA LEU A 789 -7.24 -5.93 0.74
C LEU A 789 -7.95 -7.26 0.40
N ILE A 790 -9.24 -7.45 0.72
CA ILE A 790 -9.88 -8.75 0.37
C ILE A 790 -10.19 -8.80 -1.12
N GLU A 791 -10.20 -7.66 -1.80
CA GLU A 791 -11.02 -7.48 -2.99
C GLU A 791 -10.22 -7.53 -4.27
N ILE A 792 -9.16 -6.74 -4.39
CA ILE A 792 -8.13 -7.09 -5.36
C ILE A 792 -7.42 -8.41 -4.95
N GLN A 793 -7.66 -8.97 -3.77
CA GLN A 793 -7.44 -10.39 -3.56
C GLN A 793 -8.50 -11.26 -4.20
N ASP A 794 -9.74 -10.85 -4.14
CA ASP A 794 -10.77 -11.41 -4.97
C ASP A 794 -10.50 -11.21 -6.48
N THR A 795 -9.53 -10.39 -6.94
CA THR A 795 -9.02 -10.48 -8.34
C THR A 795 -7.99 -11.58 -8.59
N LEU A 796 -7.47 -12.28 -7.58
CA LEU A 796 -6.37 -13.21 -7.79
C LEU A 796 -6.75 -14.55 -8.42
N LYS A 797 -5.80 -15.05 -9.22
CA LYS A 797 -5.73 -16.48 -9.46
C LYS A 797 -5.39 -17.23 -8.16
N SER A 798 -6.31 -18.14 -7.81
CA SER A 798 -5.99 -19.36 -7.08
C SER A 798 -6.01 -20.51 -8.09
N PRO A 799 -5.06 -21.46 -8.04
CA PRO A 799 -4.07 -21.59 -6.99
C PRO A 799 -2.96 -20.51 -7.12
N PRO A 800 -2.10 -20.25 -6.11
CA PRO A 800 -1.91 -21.02 -4.89
C PRO A 800 -3.09 -20.70 -3.97
N PRO A 801 -3.07 -21.11 -2.70
CA PRO A 801 -3.88 -20.41 -1.72
C PRO A 801 -3.58 -18.92 -1.88
N GLU A 802 -4.58 -18.07 -2.06
CA GLU A 802 -4.30 -16.71 -2.53
C GLU A 802 -3.52 -15.93 -1.45
N ASN A 803 -3.70 -16.31 -0.16
CA ASN A 803 -2.90 -16.01 1.05
C ASN A 803 -1.40 -16.12 0.94
N LYS A 804 -0.95 -16.65 -0.17
CA LYS A 804 0.36 -17.19 -0.41
C LYS A 804 0.89 -16.57 -1.71
N THR A 805 0.04 -16.10 -2.62
CA THR A 805 0.38 -15.08 -3.62
C THR A 805 0.78 -13.77 -2.91
N MET A 806 -0.02 -13.27 -1.98
CA MET A 806 0.50 -12.52 -0.83
C MET A 806 0.22 -13.40 0.33
N LYS A 807 1.06 -14.40 0.46
CA LYS A 807 2.25 -14.05 1.17
C LYS A 807 3.54 -14.11 0.37
N LYS A 808 3.55 -13.69 -0.88
CA LYS A 808 4.78 -13.32 -1.57
C LYS A 808 4.87 -11.85 -1.87
N ALA A 809 3.97 -11.37 -2.71
CA ALA A 809 3.82 -9.98 -3.09
C ALA A 809 3.42 -9.07 -1.91
N ALA A 810 3.84 -9.29 -0.68
CA ALA A 810 4.06 -8.19 0.22
C ALA A 810 5.57 -8.16 0.45
N MET A 811 6.45 -8.09 -0.56
CA MET A 811 7.84 -7.60 -0.37
C MET A 811 8.31 -6.52 -1.32
N TYR A 812 8.19 -6.67 -2.65
CA TYR A 812 8.89 -5.75 -3.54
C TYR A 812 8.26 -4.39 -3.43
N GLY A 813 6.96 -4.36 -3.62
CA GLY A 813 5.98 -3.93 -2.63
C GLY A 813 5.99 -2.40 -2.09
N ILE A 814 6.94 -2.91 -1.15
CA ILE A 814 7.54 -2.56 0.14
C ILE A 814 8.96 -2.07 0.14
N GLY A 815 10.00 -2.87 -0.10
CA GLY A 815 11.33 -2.28 -0.20
C GLY A 815 11.37 -1.21 -1.32
N ALA A 816 10.61 -1.43 -2.38
CA ALA A 816 10.61 -0.70 -3.64
C ALA A 816 9.61 0.51 -3.66
N THR A 817 9.53 1.14 -2.49
CA THR A 817 8.79 2.33 -2.01
C THR A 817 9.48 2.73 -0.75
N THR A 818 9.92 1.77 0.11
CA THR A 818 10.95 2.07 1.12
C THR A 818 12.11 2.83 0.52
N ILE A 819 12.31 2.60 -0.77
CA ILE A 819 13.43 3.11 -1.49
C ILE A 819 12.99 4.22 -2.45
N PHE A 820 11.74 4.40 -2.82
CA PHE A 820 11.49 5.44 -3.81
C PHE A 820 11.59 6.79 -3.09
N TYR A 821 11.02 6.76 -1.91
CA TYR A 821 10.50 7.94 -1.30
C TYR A 821 11.58 8.64 -0.40
N ILE A 822 12.52 7.97 0.32
CA ILE A 822 13.42 8.61 1.32
C ILE A 822 14.31 9.61 0.67
N SER A 823 14.39 9.45 -0.62
CA SER A 823 14.99 10.24 -1.60
C SER A 823 14.37 11.61 -1.64
N VAL A 824 13.16 11.71 -2.18
CA VAL A 824 12.18 12.74 -1.82
C VAL A 824 11.91 12.86 -0.32
N GLY A 825 12.64 12.22 0.57
CA GLY A 825 12.68 12.48 2.00
C GLY A 825 13.80 13.36 2.42
N CYS A 826 14.93 13.29 1.74
CA CYS A 826 16.06 14.14 2.04
C CYS A 826 16.57 15.02 0.87
N ALA A 827 15.94 14.97 -0.32
CA ALA A 827 16.17 15.68 -1.60
C ALA A 827 15.94 17.20 -1.48
N GLY A 828 14.75 17.66 -1.90
CA GLY A 828 14.04 18.80 -1.35
C GLY A 828 14.28 19.13 0.11
N TYR A 829 14.63 18.16 0.95
CA TYR A 829 15.15 18.44 2.24
C TYR A 829 16.50 19.12 2.07
N ALA A 830 17.62 18.44 1.79
CA ALA A 830 18.93 19.04 1.45
C ALA A 830 18.79 20.40 0.77
N ALA A 831 17.95 20.44 -0.26
CA ALA A 831 17.55 21.62 -0.98
C ALA A 831 17.30 22.84 -0.13
N PHE A 832 16.37 22.85 0.82
CA PHE A 832 15.57 24.08 0.89
C PHE A 832 15.34 24.83 2.24
N GLY A 833 16.11 24.84 3.33
CA GLY A 833 15.97 25.91 4.36
C GLY A 833 15.25 25.63 5.64
N SER A 834 14.33 26.51 6.16
CA SER A 834 13.45 26.48 7.39
C SER A 834 11.92 26.68 7.28
N ASN A 835 11.42 26.65 6.07
CA ASN A 835 10.44 27.51 5.50
C ASN A 835 9.33 26.76 4.73
N ALA A 836 9.36 25.43 4.78
CA ALA A 836 8.58 24.54 3.94
C ALA A 836 7.07 24.86 3.98
N PRO A 837 6.44 25.30 2.88
CA PRO A 837 4.99 25.27 2.72
C PRO A 837 4.48 23.81 2.67
N GLY A 838 3.17 23.66 2.52
CA GLY A 838 2.50 22.35 2.53
C GLY A 838 2.27 21.70 1.18
N ASN A 839 2.66 22.26 0.03
CA ASN A 839 2.45 21.60 -1.27
C ASN A 839 3.59 21.87 -2.23
N ILE A 840 4.49 20.91 -2.39
CA ILE A 840 5.71 21.07 -3.17
C ILE A 840 5.57 21.57 -4.61
N LEU A 841 4.41 21.45 -5.23
CA LEU A 841 4.25 22.00 -6.56
C LEU A 841 4.06 23.52 -6.53
N THR A 842 4.31 24.17 -5.38
CA THR A 842 3.89 25.52 -5.05
C THR A 842 4.90 26.29 -4.18
N ALA A 843 6.14 26.52 -4.66
CA ALA A 843 7.02 27.59 -4.16
C ALA A 843 7.68 28.45 -5.26
N ASP A 844 8.53 29.39 -4.84
CA ASP A 844 8.73 30.65 -5.56
C ASP A 844 9.94 30.71 -6.48
N GLY A 845 9.68 30.75 -7.80
CA GLY A 845 10.70 30.70 -8.86
C GLY A 845 10.93 29.28 -9.38
N LEU A 846 9.93 28.42 -9.18
CA LEU A 846 9.89 26.98 -9.40
C LEU A 846 10.35 26.58 -10.80
N GLY A 847 11.67 26.41 -10.95
CA GLY A 847 12.36 26.05 -12.19
C GLY A 847 11.92 26.85 -13.41
N PRO A 848 11.95 26.26 -14.61
CA PRO A 848 11.16 26.78 -15.72
C PRO A 848 9.67 26.43 -15.53
N PHE A 849 8.87 27.46 -15.24
CA PHE A 849 7.42 27.47 -14.99
C PHE A 849 6.56 26.45 -15.78
N TRP A 850 6.84 26.22 -17.06
CA TRP A 850 5.93 25.46 -17.95
C TRP A 850 5.74 24.02 -17.52
N LEU A 851 6.75 23.49 -16.84
CA LEU A 851 6.80 22.09 -16.46
C LEU A 851 6.42 21.89 -14.97
N VAL A 852 6.34 23.00 -14.20
CA VAL A 852 5.53 23.18 -12.98
C VAL A 852 4.03 23.14 -13.28
N ASP A 853 3.63 23.78 -14.37
CA ASP A 853 2.23 23.88 -14.74
C ASP A 853 1.73 22.51 -15.18
N ILE A 854 2.50 21.83 -16.05
CA ILE A 854 2.28 20.42 -16.40
C ILE A 854 2.28 19.54 -15.15
N ALA A 855 3.14 19.81 -14.17
CA ALA A 855 3.12 19.11 -12.91
C ALA A 855 1.79 19.28 -12.19
N ASN A 856 1.47 20.49 -11.72
CA ASN A 856 0.20 20.77 -11.03
C ASN A 856 -1.03 20.31 -11.84
N MET A 857 -1.03 20.45 -13.17
CA MET A 857 -2.11 19.95 -14.04
C MET A 857 -2.31 18.46 -13.91
N CYS A 858 -1.21 17.72 -13.94
CA CYS A 858 -1.24 16.28 -13.81
C CYS A 858 -1.64 15.82 -12.38
N LEU A 859 -1.43 16.65 -11.35
CA LEU A 859 -1.90 16.45 -9.98
C LEU A 859 -3.41 16.65 -9.88
N ILE A 860 -3.93 17.66 -10.57
CA ILE A 860 -5.37 17.86 -10.68
C ILE A 860 -5.99 16.66 -11.40
N LEU A 861 -5.40 16.18 -12.51
CA LEU A 861 -5.87 14.98 -13.24
C LEU A 861 -5.81 13.69 -12.40
N HIS A 862 -4.80 13.56 -11.54
CA HIS A 862 -4.77 12.53 -10.52
C HIS A 862 -5.92 12.63 -9.53
N LEU A 863 -6.03 13.75 -8.81
CA LEU A 863 -7.03 13.88 -7.75
C LEU A 863 -8.43 13.80 -8.31
N ILE A 864 -8.63 14.20 -9.57
CA ILE A 864 -9.86 13.97 -10.31
C ILE A 864 -10.25 12.48 -10.32
N GLY A 865 -9.39 11.57 -10.78
CA GLY A 865 -9.76 10.16 -10.82
C GLY A 865 -9.64 9.45 -9.48
N ALA A 866 -8.62 9.76 -8.69
CA ALA A 866 -8.44 9.13 -7.39
C ALA A 866 -9.56 9.50 -6.41
N TYR A 867 -10.02 10.76 -6.36
CA TYR A 867 -11.24 11.13 -5.61
C TYR A 867 -12.42 10.26 -6.03
N GLN A 868 -12.61 10.04 -7.34
CA GLN A 868 -13.65 9.16 -7.88
C GLN A 868 -13.44 7.68 -7.59
N VAL A 869 -12.25 7.31 -7.09
CA VAL A 869 -12.04 6.03 -6.41
C VAL A 869 -12.41 6.18 -4.92
N TYR A 870 -11.87 7.13 -4.14
CA TYR A 870 -12.23 7.43 -2.71
C TYR A 870 -13.70 7.37 -2.43
N ALA A 871 -14.38 7.94 -3.38
CA ALA A 871 -15.78 7.91 -3.57
C ALA A 871 -16.46 6.55 -3.36
N GLN A 872 -16.04 5.55 -4.14
CA GLN A 872 -16.81 4.36 -4.46
C GLN A 872 -17.06 3.37 -3.29
N PRO A 873 -16.77 3.73 -2.00
CA PRO A 873 -17.42 3.06 -0.88
C PRO A 873 -17.88 3.96 0.28
N VAL A 874 -17.48 5.24 0.36
CA VAL A 874 -17.93 6.15 1.45
C VAL A 874 -19.44 6.15 1.39
N PHE A 875 -19.89 6.37 0.16
CA PHE A 875 -21.26 6.50 -0.16
C PHE A 875 -21.86 5.11 -0.28
N ALA A 876 -21.14 4.09 -0.78
CA ALA A 876 -21.54 2.68 -0.66
C ALA A 876 -21.51 2.14 0.78
N SER A 877 -21.48 3.02 1.76
CA SER A 877 -22.33 2.98 2.94
C SER A 877 -23.74 3.49 2.57
N VAL A 878 -24.30 4.41 3.33
CA VAL A 878 -25.42 5.31 2.97
C VAL A 878 -26.57 4.69 2.14
N GLU A 879 -26.55 4.65 0.80
CA GLU A 879 -27.81 4.59 0.00
C GLU A 879 -28.43 3.20 -0.26
N ARG A 880 -27.81 2.07 0.16
CA ARG A 880 -28.52 0.77 0.42
C ARG A 880 -28.65 0.48 1.93
N TRP A 881 -28.00 1.23 2.83
CA TRP A 881 -28.42 1.29 4.24
C TRP A 881 -29.78 1.96 4.26
N ALA A 882 -29.94 3.04 3.49
CA ALA A 882 -31.23 3.65 3.25
C ALA A 882 -32.22 2.69 2.55
N ALA A 883 -31.81 1.97 1.50
CA ALA A 883 -32.72 1.01 0.83
C ALA A 883 -33.10 -0.19 1.71
N SER A 884 -32.25 -0.62 2.66
CA SER A 884 -32.58 -1.67 3.65
C SER A 884 -33.31 -1.12 4.89
N ARG A 885 -33.12 0.17 5.21
CA ARG A 885 -33.79 0.88 6.30
C ARG A 885 -35.20 1.38 5.91
N TRP A 886 -35.44 1.58 4.61
CA TRP A 886 -36.67 2.07 4.01
C TRP A 886 -36.94 1.40 2.64
N PRO A 887 -37.20 0.08 2.57
CA PRO A 887 -37.45 -0.63 1.31
C PRO A 887 -38.68 -0.09 0.55
N GLU A 888 -39.75 0.26 1.27
CA GLU A 888 -41.01 0.77 0.70
C GLU A 888 -40.93 2.20 0.12
N ALA A 889 -39.82 2.91 0.33
CA ALA A 889 -39.69 4.31 -0.07
C ALA A 889 -39.47 4.43 -1.59
N LYS A 890 -40.55 4.66 -2.35
CA LYS A 890 -40.51 4.83 -3.82
C LYS A 890 -39.41 5.79 -4.29
N PHE A 891 -39.21 6.93 -3.63
CA PHE A 891 -38.12 7.87 -3.96
C PHE A 891 -36.71 7.24 -3.93
N ILE A 892 -36.47 6.29 -3.02
CA ILE A 892 -35.18 5.60 -2.85
C ILE A 892 -34.98 4.48 -3.89
N ASN A 893 -36.06 3.88 -4.40
CA ASN A 893 -36.01 2.69 -5.24
C ASN A 893 -36.52 2.86 -6.69
N SER A 894 -37.16 3.98 -7.04
CA SER A 894 -37.47 4.33 -8.43
C SER A 894 -36.23 4.78 -9.21
N ALA A 895 -36.08 4.26 -10.43
CA ALA A 895 -35.18 4.77 -11.46
C ALA A 895 -36.01 5.16 -12.69
N TYR A 896 -35.64 6.25 -13.35
CA TYR A 896 -36.34 6.80 -14.52
C TYR A 896 -35.42 6.78 -15.72
N THR A 897 -35.88 6.21 -16.84
CA THR A 897 -35.17 6.22 -18.12
C THR A 897 -35.38 7.57 -18.83
N VAL A 898 -34.31 8.35 -18.93
CA VAL A 898 -34.32 9.63 -19.67
C VAL A 898 -33.60 9.44 -21.00
N SER A 899 -34.30 9.71 -22.10
CA SER A 899 -33.72 9.72 -23.46
C SER A 899 -33.19 11.12 -23.77
N ILE A 900 -31.90 11.23 -24.10
CA ILE A 900 -31.23 12.51 -24.35
C ILE A 900 -31.27 12.83 -25.87
N PRO A 901 -31.85 13.95 -26.32
CA PRO A 901 -32.08 14.21 -27.75
C PRO A 901 -30.85 14.23 -28.68
N LEU A 902 -29.63 14.36 -28.14
CA LEU A 902 -28.38 14.41 -28.91
C LEU A 902 -27.62 13.07 -28.98
N MET A 903 -28.05 12.02 -28.29
CA MET A 903 -27.44 10.68 -28.39
C MET A 903 -28.39 9.72 -29.11
N GLN A 904 -28.12 9.40 -30.38
CA GLN A 904 -29.01 8.57 -31.21
C GLN A 904 -29.21 7.12 -30.70
N ARG A 905 -28.39 6.62 -29.76
CA ARG A 905 -28.61 5.36 -29.04
C ARG A 905 -28.11 5.43 -27.59
N GLY A 906 -29.01 5.72 -26.65
CA GLY A 906 -28.74 5.59 -25.21
C GLY A 906 -29.81 6.21 -24.32
N SER A 907 -30.55 5.38 -23.57
CA SER A 907 -31.42 5.81 -22.48
C SER A 907 -30.66 5.73 -21.15
N VAL A 908 -30.76 6.77 -20.32
CA VAL A 908 -30.00 6.88 -19.06
C VAL A 908 -30.93 6.64 -17.86
N THR A 909 -30.64 5.64 -17.03
CA THR A 909 -31.40 5.33 -15.81
C THR A 909 -31.00 6.25 -14.64
N VAL A 910 -31.66 7.40 -14.55
CA VAL A 910 -31.48 8.38 -13.47
C VAL A 910 -32.33 8.00 -12.26
N ALA A 911 -31.72 7.83 -11.10
CA ALA A 911 -32.44 7.71 -9.83
C ALA A 911 -32.26 9.02 -9.02
N PRO A 912 -33.31 9.82 -8.81
CA PRO A 912 -33.17 11.14 -8.19
C PRO A 912 -32.59 11.10 -6.77
N TYR A 913 -33.00 10.13 -5.94
CA TYR A 913 -32.42 9.92 -4.61
C TYR A 913 -30.91 9.68 -4.65
N LYS A 914 -30.45 8.88 -5.62
CA LYS A 914 -29.03 8.70 -5.92
C LYS A 914 -28.44 10.08 -6.22
N LEU A 915 -28.84 10.76 -7.29
CA LEU A 915 -28.25 12.04 -7.73
C LEU A 915 -28.18 13.12 -6.64
N VAL A 916 -29.25 13.33 -5.86
CA VAL A 916 -29.29 14.33 -4.79
C VAL A 916 -28.24 14.02 -3.72
N LEU A 917 -28.23 12.78 -3.25
CA LEU A 917 -27.29 12.35 -2.22
C LEU A 917 -25.85 12.28 -2.78
N ARG A 918 -25.71 11.97 -4.08
CA ARG A 918 -24.50 12.09 -4.94
C ARG A 918 -24.00 13.52 -5.12
N THR A 919 -24.76 14.50 -4.67
CA THR A 919 -24.37 15.91 -4.59
C THR A 919 -24.10 16.34 -3.13
N VAL A 920 -24.94 15.90 -2.18
CA VAL A 920 -24.83 16.26 -0.76
C VAL A 920 -23.47 15.88 -0.16
N ILE A 921 -22.92 14.69 -0.47
CA ILE A 921 -21.62 14.30 0.11
C ILE A 921 -20.45 15.06 -0.55
N VAL A 922 -20.57 15.56 -1.79
CA VAL A 922 -19.54 16.49 -2.33
C VAL A 922 -19.57 17.73 -1.48
N VAL A 923 -20.75 18.35 -1.36
CA VAL A 923 -20.90 19.63 -0.69
C VAL A 923 -20.47 19.54 0.77
N ALA A 924 -20.77 18.45 1.48
CA ALA A 924 -20.27 18.22 2.84
C ALA A 924 -18.73 18.10 2.90
N THR A 925 -18.13 17.37 1.96
CA THR A 925 -16.67 17.23 1.83
C THR A 925 -16.00 18.59 1.51
N THR A 926 -16.55 19.32 0.55
CA THR A 926 -16.09 20.64 0.11
C THR A 926 -16.22 21.69 1.21
N VAL A 927 -17.34 21.73 1.93
CA VAL A 927 -17.55 22.65 3.06
C VAL A 927 -16.53 22.38 4.15
N VAL A 928 -16.24 21.12 4.48
CA VAL A 928 -15.22 20.81 5.48
C VAL A 928 -13.81 21.12 4.95
N ALA A 929 -13.54 20.95 3.64
CA ALA A 929 -12.29 21.39 3.03
C ALA A 929 -12.10 22.91 3.08
N MET A 930 -13.19 23.69 3.02
CA MET A 930 -13.18 25.15 3.19
C MET A 930 -13.05 25.58 4.65
N MET A 931 -13.69 24.87 5.59
CA MET A 931 -13.65 25.21 7.03
C MET A 931 -12.29 24.94 7.67
N ILE A 932 -11.58 23.91 7.20
CA ILE A 932 -10.26 23.53 7.70
C ILE A 932 -9.29 23.28 6.52
N PRO A 933 -8.91 24.32 5.76
CA PRO A 933 -8.07 24.22 4.56
C PRO A 933 -6.58 24.00 4.89
N PHE A 934 -6.26 23.69 6.14
CA PHE A 934 -4.91 23.53 6.66
C PHE A 934 -4.34 22.21 6.16
N PHE A 935 -3.78 22.19 4.96
CA PHE A 935 -3.36 20.95 4.31
C PHE A 935 -2.45 20.09 5.21
N ASN A 936 -1.56 20.68 6.00
CA ASN A 936 -0.71 19.91 6.92
C ASN A 936 -1.48 19.31 8.11
N ALA A 937 -2.54 19.97 8.58
CA ALA A 937 -3.30 19.60 9.78
C ALA A 937 -4.65 18.89 9.49
N VAL A 938 -5.16 18.98 8.26
CA VAL A 938 -6.27 18.19 7.64
C VAL A 938 -5.78 17.17 6.62
N LEU A 939 -4.49 17.22 6.32
CA LEU A 939 -3.73 16.09 6.80
C LEU A 939 -3.92 15.99 8.35
N GLY A 940 -2.90 16.10 9.20
CA GLY A 940 -3.06 16.09 10.68
C GLY A 940 -4.09 15.15 11.29
N LEU A 941 -5.29 15.62 11.54
CA LEU A 941 -6.24 14.92 12.39
C LEU A 941 -6.63 13.54 11.86
N LEU A 942 -6.76 13.46 10.54
CA LEU A 942 -7.43 12.38 9.84
C LEU A 942 -6.57 11.11 9.87
N GLY A 943 -6.37 10.46 11.03
CA GLY A 943 -5.70 9.16 11.12
C GLY A 943 -4.83 8.89 12.33
N ALA A 944 -4.85 9.78 13.30
CA ALA A 944 -4.75 9.33 14.68
C ALA A 944 -5.79 8.23 14.93
N PHE A 945 -6.99 8.46 14.39
CA PHE A 945 -8.07 7.49 14.23
C PHE A 945 -7.80 6.40 13.21
N SER A 946 -6.57 6.26 12.71
CA SER A 946 -6.12 5.06 12.02
C SER A 946 -5.07 4.36 12.83
N PHE A 947 -4.03 5.06 13.23
CA PHE A 947 -2.82 4.30 13.46
C PHE A 947 -2.81 3.59 14.80
N TRP A 948 -3.88 3.73 15.59
CA TRP A 948 -4.26 2.69 16.54
C TRP A 948 -5.52 1.91 16.16
N PRO A 949 -6.69 2.48 15.84
CA PRO A 949 -7.88 1.67 15.66
C PRO A 949 -7.93 0.94 14.31
N LEU A 950 -6.96 1.13 13.41
CA LEU A 950 -7.03 0.61 12.05
C LEU A 950 -6.28 -0.64 11.67
N THR A 951 -5.43 -1.24 12.52
CA THR A 951 -4.87 -2.61 12.91
C THR A 951 -4.81 -2.43 14.38
N VAL A 952 -3.63 -2.09 14.86
CA VAL A 952 -2.91 -2.89 15.82
C VAL A 952 -3.63 -4.08 16.37
N TYR A 953 -4.64 -3.62 17.05
CA TYR A 953 -5.49 -4.19 17.96
C TYR A 953 -6.05 -5.46 17.37
N PHE A 954 -6.56 -5.41 16.14
CA PHE A 954 -7.16 -6.61 15.64
C PHE A 954 -6.25 -7.65 14.99
N PRO A 955 -5.22 -7.50 14.13
CA PRO A 955 -4.47 -8.67 13.64
C PRO A 955 -3.74 -9.37 14.76
N ILE A 956 -3.34 -8.59 15.74
CA ILE A 956 -2.80 -9.08 16.97
C ILE A 956 -3.88 -9.92 17.63
N SER A 957 -5.06 -9.35 17.94
CA SER A 957 -6.20 -10.10 18.49
C SER A 957 -6.65 -11.29 17.62
N MET A 958 -6.48 -11.22 16.31
CA MET A 958 -6.93 -12.19 15.32
C MET A 958 -5.98 -13.34 15.14
N HIS A 959 -4.69 -13.11 14.94
CA HIS A 959 -3.74 -14.22 14.88
C HIS A 959 -3.58 -14.86 16.25
N ILE A 960 -3.82 -14.09 17.31
CA ILE A 960 -4.11 -14.62 18.64
C ILE A 960 -5.35 -15.54 18.58
N ALA A 961 -6.49 -15.10 18.09
CA ALA A 961 -7.70 -15.94 17.97
C ALA A 961 -7.57 -17.11 16.95
N GLN A 962 -6.71 -16.97 15.95
CA GLN A 962 -6.45 -17.88 14.82
C GLN A 962 -5.58 -19.05 15.24
N CYS A 963 -4.32 -18.75 15.56
CA CYS A 963 -3.36 -19.72 16.05
C CYS A 963 -3.63 -20.05 17.53
N LYS A 964 -4.75 -19.57 18.08
CA LYS A 964 -5.23 -19.78 19.45
C LYS A 964 -4.11 -19.51 20.46
N ILE A 965 -3.40 -18.40 20.24
CA ILE A 965 -2.15 -18.07 20.91
C ILE A 965 -2.43 -17.76 22.37
N THR A 966 -2.04 -18.70 23.22
CA THR A 966 -2.06 -18.57 24.67
C THR A 966 -1.04 -17.54 25.16
N LYS A 967 -1.20 -17.06 26.40
CA LYS A 967 -0.40 -15.98 27.00
C LYS A 967 1.06 -16.37 27.32
N GLY A 968 1.86 -16.62 26.28
CA GLY A 968 3.31 -16.80 26.35
C GLY A 968 4.07 -15.67 25.66
N ARG A 969 5.40 -15.81 25.50
CA ARG A 969 6.31 -14.84 24.86
C ARG A 969 5.74 -14.23 23.56
N LYS A 970 5.16 -15.05 22.68
CA LYS A 970 4.56 -14.58 21.41
C LYS A 970 3.35 -13.67 21.62
N TRP A 971 2.51 -13.92 22.62
CA TRP A 971 1.35 -13.07 22.93
C TRP A 971 1.79 -11.72 23.49
N TYR A 972 2.73 -11.71 24.44
CA TYR A 972 3.27 -10.46 25.01
C TYR A 972 4.06 -9.63 23.98
N LEU A 973 4.84 -10.29 23.11
CA LEU A 973 5.50 -9.62 21.98
C LEU A 973 4.53 -9.10 20.91
N LEU A 974 3.26 -9.50 20.92
CA LEU A 974 2.24 -8.91 20.07
C LEU A 974 1.43 -7.83 20.80
N GLN A 975 1.18 -7.97 22.10
CA GLN A 975 0.35 -7.04 22.87
C GLN A 975 1.11 -5.87 23.51
N GLY A 976 2.34 -6.05 23.99
CA GLY A 976 3.16 -4.91 24.43
C GLY A 976 3.38 -3.97 23.25
N LEU A 977 3.84 -4.57 22.15
CA LEU A 977 3.94 -4.06 20.78
C LEU A 977 2.67 -3.31 20.31
N SER A 978 1.49 -3.82 20.67
CA SER A 978 0.21 -3.15 20.41
C SER A 978 0.08 -1.82 21.14
N MET A 979 0.44 -1.84 22.42
CA MET A 979 0.26 -0.75 23.38
C MET A 979 1.30 0.36 23.26
N VAL A 980 2.52 0.07 22.78
CA VAL A 980 3.60 1.07 22.57
C VAL A 980 3.15 2.19 21.61
N CYS A 981 1.99 2.09 20.97
CA CYS A 981 1.67 2.93 19.82
C CYS A 981 0.18 3.15 19.57
N LEU A 982 -0.69 2.47 20.34
CA LEU A 982 -1.89 3.13 20.86
C LEU A 982 -1.55 4.56 21.26
N MET A 983 -0.56 4.67 22.14
CA MET A 983 -0.13 5.96 22.63
C MET A 983 0.38 6.85 21.53
N ILE A 984 1.19 6.31 20.61
CA ILE A 984 1.73 7.11 19.54
C ILE A 984 0.65 7.52 18.53
N SER A 985 -0.51 6.89 18.48
CA SER A 985 -1.64 7.39 17.67
C SER A 985 -2.49 8.43 18.43
N VAL A 986 -2.55 8.30 19.75
CA VAL A 986 -3.46 9.08 20.61
C VAL A 986 -3.06 10.55 20.67
N ALA A 987 -1.87 10.90 21.20
CA ALA A 987 -1.53 12.32 21.29
C ALA A 987 -1.17 12.91 19.91
N VAL A 988 -1.04 12.06 18.89
CA VAL A 988 -0.91 12.41 17.49
C VAL A 988 -2.19 13.03 16.92
N GLY A 989 -3.33 12.48 17.34
CA GLY A 989 -4.61 13.16 17.17
C GLY A 989 -4.60 14.49 17.90
N ILE A 990 -4.18 14.50 19.17
CA ILE A 990 -4.10 15.72 19.97
C ILE A 990 -3.25 16.79 19.26
N GLY A 991 -2.06 16.46 18.74
CA GLY A 991 -1.18 17.46 18.13
C GLY A 991 -1.66 18.00 16.80
N SER A 992 -2.37 17.17 16.06
CA SER A 992 -3.02 17.59 14.83
C SER A 992 -4.28 18.42 15.09
N VAL A 993 -5.10 18.05 16.08
CA VAL A 993 -6.19 18.91 16.58
C VAL A 993 -5.62 20.24 17.06
N THR A 994 -4.52 20.25 17.82
CA THR A 994 -3.93 21.48 18.37
C THR A 994 -3.54 22.46 17.26
N ASP A 995 -2.98 22.00 16.13
CA ASP A 995 -2.68 22.92 15.04
C ASP A 995 -3.89 23.32 14.19
N ILE A 996 -4.88 22.45 13.96
CA ILE A 996 -6.16 22.92 13.40
C ILE A 996 -6.70 24.05 14.29
N VAL A 997 -6.70 23.85 15.60
CA VAL A 997 -7.19 24.81 16.59
C VAL A 997 -6.34 26.08 16.66
N ASP A 998 -5.01 26.00 16.54
CA ASP A 998 -4.13 27.17 16.52
C ASP A 998 -4.20 27.94 15.19
N SER A 999 -4.23 27.24 14.06
CA SER A 999 -4.38 27.83 12.73
C SER A 999 -5.75 28.50 12.53
N LEU A 1000 -6.81 27.95 13.13
CA LEU A 1000 -8.13 28.60 13.20
C LEU A 1000 -8.15 29.89 14.06
N LYS A 1001 -7.27 30.04 15.06
CA LYS A 1001 -7.14 31.30 15.83
C LYS A 1001 -6.42 32.40 15.06
N VAL A 1002 -5.54 32.01 14.11
CA VAL A 1002 -4.72 32.95 13.32
C VAL A 1002 -5.42 33.34 12.01
N SER A 1003 -6.23 32.46 11.42
CA SER A 1003 -7.02 32.81 10.23
C SER A 1003 -8.17 33.75 10.59
N SER A 1004 -8.03 35.03 10.22
CA SER A 1004 -9.05 36.06 10.47
C SER A 1004 -10.33 35.91 9.63
N ASN A 1005 -10.38 34.96 8.68
CA ASN A 1005 -11.55 34.67 7.86
C ASN A 1005 -11.60 33.17 7.49
N PRO A 1006 -12.52 32.36 8.04
CA PRO A 1006 -12.58 30.90 7.83
C PRO A 1006 -13.03 30.45 6.43
N PHE A 1007 -12.99 31.35 5.44
CA PHE A 1007 -13.29 31.07 4.02
C PHE A 1007 -12.30 31.74 3.04
N LYS A 1008 -11.22 32.37 3.54
CA LYS A 1008 -10.11 32.84 2.72
C LYS A 1008 -8.97 31.82 2.75
N THR A 1009 -8.87 31.03 1.69
CA THR A 1009 -7.61 30.38 1.31
C THR A 1009 -6.62 31.46 0.89
N VAL A 1010 -5.75 31.88 1.80
CA VAL A 1010 -4.56 32.69 1.48
C VAL A 1010 -3.49 31.72 0.98
N SER A 1011 -2.86 32.06 -0.16
CA SER A 1011 -1.65 31.37 -0.66
C SER A 1011 -0.42 31.85 0.12
#